data_AF-A0A1T5DGQ6-F1
#
_entry.id   AF-A0A1T5DGQ6-F1
#
_cell.length_a   1.000
_cell.length_b   1.000
_cell.length_c   1.000
_cell.angle_alpha   90.00
_cell.angle_beta   90.00
_cell.angle_gamma   90.00
#
_symmetry.space_group_name_H-M   'P 1'
#
loop_
_entity.id
_entity.type
_entity.pdbx_description
1 polymer ?
#
loop_
_entity_poly.entity_id
_entity_poly.type
_entity_poly.pdbx_seq_one_letter_code
_entity_poly.pdbx_strand_id
1 'polypeptide(L)'
;MCYKLVRNFRGIGCLLLILVFATAGKGQPEKDFLTIRERLVATLLAAPVTSVQVEGIITEMTDDGIWPSINYRDTSKTGFEHRIHLENLLTMAKAYHQGGGKYNHDARVLEAFKKAFGHWLRKDYRCENWWWNEIGTPSAMANILLLMRNELDTDELSGGLAIVGRSNFNGFGARPGGDFVKMAAIKAIGELVAQDTAEFALAIKTMADQIYITEERGIKPDMSFHHRVDWVPSTLSYGRQYASTFVYWGHVLRGTRFAFEPRALALITDFYLDGIRKAMPFGRFTDPGIKNRDVSRRSSPGEWRDDGIASSLAQIGDYRKAELVQPDLRSNRYFWYSHYHSHQRPAYFASVRMYSDRANNMEWPHNEEGLKNHFYADGSQFISRTGREYINIYPSWDWRKIPGTTVVQVDSFPRWEELVKKGTTSFVGGVSDGEYGATAFDFHSPFSGVSARKSWFFFDDEIVCLGAGITADAPQPVVTTLNQSLSYGPTWVNGSRKTEELELELQGPLWVNHDSIGYILLDTGEVWLRQGKSTGTWRSISHQDAATDEPVTQQIFTLTVDHGARPRDAAYAYVVLPAVGEHETATYAQQRPVEVVSNTTAVQAVSHTGLGVHHAVFYEPGAIDFPGGLRLASAEPALFTLKVSAAGIERISVADPTRKLEKLSFRLQLPDGRDTALTVALPRNQFAGKSLRIGPLKAGYTPFLLREDVLAAHQQRITEGDALLTADLDTVLRLADLALARKPYSVTEKSKVPPSGDKHDYMSVGPYWWPDTTKPDGLPYIRKDGQTNPERFAIKDAQYVKELCADVQLLAASYYFTQHEKYAQHAAKLLETWFLDEQTKMNPNLNFGQSIPGVTDGRGIGLIDTWHFAKLLDATQLLTVSPHWGFEKHAQLQTWVKEFLHWMLESEIGKDEADEHNNHGTYYDVQIASYALFVGDTALAKQTLERATKARLESQLEADGRQPHELARTRSWSYSLMNLTGFFMLARLGENVGVDLWDYRTQQGKTIGKAFDYLLPYGLRRQEWPYPQLGGMDFNGFDKLMATEGLRYMDRQTDQRIGDGVPSFNRLTGSFL
;
A
#
# COMPACT_ATOMS: atom_id res chain seq x y z
N MET A 1 23.94 7.93 -16.05
CA MET A 1 24.97 8.59 -16.89
C MET A 1 24.43 9.91 -17.46
N CYS A 2 24.06 10.85 -16.59
CA CYS A 2 23.74 12.26 -16.92
C CYS A 2 23.89 13.08 -15.62
N TYR A 3 25.13 13.38 -15.22
CA TYR A 3 25.46 14.36 -14.18
C TYR A 3 26.90 14.84 -14.41
N LYS A 4 27.14 15.48 -15.56
CA LYS A 4 28.34 16.27 -15.84
C LYS A 4 27.96 17.30 -16.89
N LEU A 5 27.54 18.50 -16.47
CA LEU A 5 27.65 19.76 -17.21
C LEU A 5 26.82 20.86 -16.52
N VAL A 6 27.33 21.44 -15.43
CA VAL A 6 27.28 22.90 -15.19
C VAL A 6 28.44 23.24 -14.25
N ARG A 7 29.63 23.43 -14.82
CA ARG A 7 30.74 24.11 -14.16
C ARG A 7 31.64 24.65 -15.25
N ASN A 8 31.48 25.93 -15.57
CA ASN A 8 32.49 26.84 -16.11
C ASN A 8 31.79 28.14 -16.52
N PHE A 9 31.91 29.17 -15.69
CA PHE A 9 32.20 30.56 -16.10
C PHE A 9 32.42 31.37 -14.82
N ARG A 10 33.68 31.44 -14.38
CA ARG A 10 34.20 32.53 -13.52
C ARG A 10 35.08 33.38 -14.42
N GLY A 11 34.64 34.60 -14.68
CA GLY A 11 35.40 35.65 -15.36
C GLY A 11 35.16 36.97 -14.65
N ILE A 12 36.10 37.31 -13.77
CA ILE A 12 36.58 38.64 -13.37
C ILE A 12 35.66 39.85 -13.69
N GLY A 13 35.16 40.48 -12.62
CA GLY A 13 34.52 41.80 -12.64
C GLY A 13 34.57 42.45 -11.25
N CYS A 14 35.59 43.31 -11.07
CA CYS A 14 35.84 44.32 -10.04
C CYS A 14 34.68 44.74 -9.11
N LEU A 15 34.86 44.68 -7.79
CA LEU A 15 35.20 45.83 -6.90
C LEU A 15 34.10 46.90 -6.80
N LEU A 16 33.27 46.84 -5.74
CA LEU A 16 32.81 47.97 -4.91
C LEU A 16 31.59 47.55 -4.06
N LEU A 17 31.82 47.27 -2.76
CA LEU A 17 30.97 47.62 -1.61
C LEU A 17 31.47 46.87 -0.37
N ILE A 18 32.53 47.41 0.24
CA ILE A 18 32.90 47.15 1.64
C ILE A 18 32.52 48.40 2.44
N LEU A 19 32.11 48.17 3.69
CA LEU A 19 31.77 49.12 4.76
C LEU A 19 30.33 49.67 4.72
N VAL A 20 29.43 49.03 5.47
CA VAL A 20 29.15 49.36 6.88
C VAL A 20 28.40 48.18 7.48
N PHE A 21 29.02 47.43 8.41
CA PHE A 21 28.38 46.83 9.59
C PHE A 21 29.50 46.28 10.48
N ALA A 22 30.09 47.16 11.28
CA ALA A 22 30.94 46.79 12.41
C ALA A 22 30.53 47.61 13.61
N THR A 23 29.44 47.19 14.24
CA THR A 23 29.26 47.26 15.70
C THR A 23 28.52 46.00 16.11
N ALA A 24 29.28 44.91 16.31
CA ALA A 24 28.80 43.72 16.97
C ALA A 24 28.55 44.07 18.44
N GLY A 25 27.33 44.54 18.74
CA GLY A 25 26.77 44.33 20.07
C GLY A 25 26.71 42.82 20.33
N LYS A 26 26.95 42.39 21.57
CA LYS A 26 26.65 41.03 22.03
C LYS A 26 25.16 40.76 21.77
N GLY A 27 24.83 40.29 20.57
CA GLY A 27 23.48 39.92 20.19
C GLY A 27 23.02 38.84 21.15
N GLN A 28 21.81 38.98 21.70
CA GLN A 28 21.20 37.90 22.46
C GLN A 28 21.28 36.61 21.63
N PRO A 29 21.62 35.46 22.24
CA PRO A 29 21.65 34.21 21.50
C PRO A 29 20.30 34.00 20.82
N GLU A 30 20.32 33.61 19.54
CA GLU A 30 19.09 33.38 18.80
C GLU A 30 18.21 32.36 19.53
N LYS A 31 16.93 32.69 19.74
CA LYS A 31 15.99 31.88 20.54
C LYS A 31 15.94 30.41 20.13
N ASP A 32 16.08 30.14 18.83
CA ASP A 32 16.11 28.79 18.26
C ASP A 32 17.39 28.03 18.65
N PHE A 33 18.56 28.68 18.60
CA PHE A 33 19.84 28.10 19.02
C PHE A 33 19.86 27.79 20.52
N LEU A 34 19.26 28.64 21.36
CA LEU A 34 19.08 28.35 22.79
C LEU A 34 18.25 27.09 23.00
N THR A 35 17.08 27.03 22.36
CA THR A 35 16.17 25.89 22.45
C THR A 35 16.83 24.57 22.00
N ILE A 36 17.56 24.61 20.89
CA ILE A 36 18.28 23.44 20.36
C ILE A 36 19.41 23.02 21.30
N ARG A 37 20.23 23.99 21.76
CA ARG A 37 21.33 23.74 22.69
C ARG A 37 20.83 23.11 23.98
N GLU A 38 19.77 23.65 24.58
CA GLU A 38 19.17 23.12 25.81
C GLU A 38 18.75 21.65 25.66
N ARG A 39 18.10 21.29 24.54
CA ARG A 39 17.68 19.90 24.25
C ARG A 39 18.85 18.96 24.07
N LEU A 40 19.88 19.37 23.31
CA LEU A 40 21.09 18.57 23.09
C LEU A 40 21.88 18.38 24.39
N VAL A 41 22.05 19.45 25.18
CA VAL A 41 22.71 19.40 26.50
C VAL A 41 21.95 18.50 27.47
N ALA A 42 20.61 18.63 27.54
CA ALA A 42 19.78 17.75 28.37
C ALA A 42 19.96 16.28 28.00
N THR A 43 20.06 15.96 26.70
CA THR A 43 20.33 14.60 26.23
C THR A 43 21.69 14.08 26.71
N LEU A 44 22.75 14.89 26.61
CA LEU A 44 24.09 14.50 27.07
C LEU A 44 24.16 14.28 28.59
N LEU A 45 23.42 15.08 29.36
CA LEU A 45 23.38 15.04 30.82
C LEU A 45 22.42 13.97 31.38
N ALA A 46 21.58 13.34 30.55
CA ALA A 46 20.59 12.37 31.00
C ALA A 46 21.20 11.15 31.71
N ALA A 47 22.37 10.69 31.26
CA ALA A 47 23.13 9.63 31.93
C ALA A 47 24.05 10.24 33.01
N PRO A 48 23.83 9.95 34.31
CA PRO A 48 24.59 10.58 35.37
C PRO A 48 26.04 10.08 35.42
N VAL A 49 26.98 10.95 35.73
CA VAL A 49 28.37 10.57 36.07
C VAL A 49 28.51 10.34 37.57
N THR A 50 29.29 9.34 37.96
CA THR A 50 29.50 9.02 39.38
C THR A 50 30.67 9.79 39.97
N SER A 51 30.59 10.13 41.25
CA SER A 51 31.68 10.87 41.90
C SER A 51 33.00 10.10 41.94
N VAL A 52 32.94 8.77 42.02
CA VAL A 52 34.12 7.89 42.01
C VAL A 52 34.83 7.95 40.66
N GLN A 53 34.07 7.91 39.56
CA GLN A 53 34.62 8.00 38.22
C GLN A 53 35.33 9.34 37.98
N VAL A 54 34.71 10.45 38.40
CA VAL A 54 35.28 11.78 38.22
C VAL A 54 36.53 11.98 39.07
N GLU A 55 36.52 11.54 40.34
CA GLU A 55 37.70 11.64 41.21
C GLU A 55 38.86 10.76 40.69
N GLY A 56 38.57 9.56 40.19
CA GLY A 56 39.58 8.69 39.55
C GLY A 56 40.22 9.36 38.35
N ILE A 57 39.41 9.93 37.44
CA ILE A 57 39.91 10.67 36.27
C ILE A 57 40.82 11.83 36.71
N ILE A 58 40.44 12.62 37.72
CA ILE A 58 41.25 13.77 38.15
C ILE A 58 42.55 13.33 38.83
N THR A 59 42.48 12.28 39.67
CA THR A 59 43.62 11.82 40.47
C THR A 59 44.68 11.12 39.61
N GLU A 60 44.26 10.39 38.58
CA GLU A 60 45.17 9.67 37.68
C GLU A 60 45.80 10.57 36.60
N MET A 61 45.29 11.79 36.44
CA MET A 61 45.78 12.72 35.42
C MET A 61 47.11 13.36 35.84
N THR A 62 48.06 13.36 34.92
CA THR A 62 49.35 14.06 35.09
C THR A 62 49.21 15.57 34.90
N ASP A 63 50.25 16.32 35.30
CA ASP A 63 50.31 17.78 35.10
C ASP A 63 50.23 18.20 33.62
N ASP A 64 50.70 17.34 32.71
CA ASP A 64 50.62 17.56 31.26
C ASP A 64 49.21 17.32 30.68
N GLY A 65 48.24 16.90 31.49
CA GLY A 65 46.86 16.65 31.07
C GLY A 65 46.66 15.30 30.37
N ILE A 66 47.51 14.31 30.66
CA ILE A 66 47.38 12.94 30.14
C ILE A 66 47.18 11.91 31.24
N TRP A 67 46.54 10.79 30.88
CA TRP A 67 46.39 9.59 31.72
C TRP A 67 47.43 8.53 31.33
N PRO A 68 48.34 8.12 32.23
CA PRO A 68 49.41 7.17 31.91
C PRO A 68 48.91 5.79 31.44
N SER A 69 47.68 5.43 31.78
CA SER A 69 47.01 4.19 31.36
C SER A 69 46.63 4.16 29.88
N ILE A 70 46.64 5.32 29.19
CA ILE A 70 46.31 5.42 27.77
C ILE A 70 47.59 5.38 26.94
N ASN A 71 47.66 4.47 25.97
CA ASN A 71 48.78 4.38 25.05
C ASN A 71 48.71 5.45 23.95
N TYR A 72 49.24 6.64 24.24
CA TYR A 72 49.24 7.78 23.29
C TYR A 72 50.10 7.61 22.03
N ARG A 73 50.78 6.48 21.88
CA ARG A 73 51.60 6.16 20.69
C ARG A 73 50.86 5.24 19.72
N ASP A 74 49.81 4.56 20.16
CA ASP A 74 49.07 3.63 19.31
C ASP A 74 48.07 4.37 18.44
N THR A 75 48.30 4.29 17.13
CA THR A 75 47.41 4.86 16.10
C THR A 75 46.72 3.77 15.30
N SER A 76 46.87 2.50 15.67
CA SER A 76 46.36 1.34 14.94
C SER A 76 44.83 1.36 14.80
N LYS A 77 44.35 0.60 13.82
CA LYS A 77 42.91 0.51 13.51
C LYS A 77 42.06 -0.10 14.63
N THR A 78 42.67 -0.92 15.49
CA THR A 78 41.97 -1.73 16.52
C THR A 78 42.26 -1.25 17.94
N GLY A 79 43.39 -0.58 18.19
CA GLY A 79 43.85 -0.17 19.53
C GLY A 79 43.71 1.33 19.82
N PHE A 80 42.79 2.07 19.19
CA PHE A 80 42.68 3.53 19.35
C PHE A 80 42.21 3.97 20.75
N GLU A 81 43.07 3.83 21.75
CA GLU A 81 42.84 4.17 23.16
C GLU A 81 42.74 5.68 23.38
N HIS A 82 43.17 6.51 22.42
CA HIS A 82 42.97 7.96 22.47
C HIS A 82 41.50 8.35 22.61
N ARG A 83 40.56 7.49 22.21
CA ARG A 83 39.12 7.69 22.48
C ARG A 83 38.82 7.84 23.98
N ILE A 84 39.59 7.17 24.85
CA ILE A 84 39.41 7.20 26.31
C ILE A 84 39.72 8.61 26.84
N HIS A 85 40.69 9.32 26.26
CA HIS A 85 40.96 10.72 26.61
C HIS A 85 39.74 11.60 26.33
N LEU A 86 39.10 11.43 25.17
CA LEU A 86 37.89 12.15 24.80
C LEU A 86 36.70 11.76 25.69
N GLU A 87 36.57 10.48 26.05
CA GLU A 87 35.57 9.98 27.00
C GLU A 87 35.75 10.60 28.40
N ASN A 88 36.99 10.75 28.86
CA ASN A 88 37.33 11.43 30.12
C ASN A 88 37.00 12.92 30.07
N LEU A 89 37.35 13.62 28.98
CA LEU A 89 36.97 15.02 28.77
C LEU A 89 35.45 15.20 28.80
N LEU A 90 34.71 14.36 28.09
CA LEU A 90 33.25 14.40 28.08
C LEU A 90 32.67 14.09 29.48
N THR A 91 33.25 13.15 30.21
CA THR A 91 32.84 12.81 31.58
C THR A 91 33.04 13.99 32.53
N MET A 92 34.19 14.69 32.46
CA MET A 92 34.44 15.90 33.24
C MET A 92 33.49 17.04 32.85
N ALA A 93 33.26 17.26 31.55
CA ALA A 93 32.32 18.27 31.05
C ALA A 93 30.88 18.01 31.55
N LYS A 94 30.45 16.74 31.56
CA LYS A 94 29.15 16.35 32.14
C LYS A 94 29.12 16.59 33.65
N ALA A 95 30.15 16.19 34.38
CA ALA A 95 30.25 16.38 35.83
C ALA A 95 30.11 17.86 36.23
N TYR A 96 30.77 18.73 35.46
CA TYR A 96 30.78 20.17 35.68
C TYR A 96 29.38 20.82 35.51
N HIS A 97 28.52 20.26 34.65
CA HIS A 97 27.18 20.79 34.36
C HIS A 97 26.02 19.97 34.94
N GLN A 98 26.29 18.87 35.64
CA GLN A 98 25.24 18.01 36.19
C GLN A 98 24.66 18.59 37.48
N GLY A 99 23.47 19.21 37.36
CA GLY A 99 22.76 19.82 38.49
C GLY A 99 22.57 18.87 39.68
N GLY A 100 22.86 19.36 40.88
CA GLY A 100 22.78 18.57 42.13
C GLY A 100 23.90 17.55 42.34
N GLY A 101 24.84 17.40 41.39
CA GLY A 101 26.03 16.56 41.55
C GLY A 101 27.12 17.22 42.40
N LYS A 102 27.98 16.41 43.03
CA LYS A 102 29.13 16.85 43.86
C LYS A 102 30.05 17.87 43.15
N TYR A 103 30.17 17.73 41.84
CA TYR A 103 31.13 18.45 41.00
C TYR A 103 30.52 19.57 40.15
N ASN A 104 29.24 19.90 40.39
CA ASN A 104 28.56 20.95 39.64
C ASN A 104 29.30 22.29 39.81
N HIS A 105 29.79 22.84 38.72
CA HIS A 105 30.64 24.03 38.67
C HIS A 105 31.91 23.97 39.56
N ASP A 106 32.47 22.78 39.81
CA ASP A 106 33.68 22.61 40.63
C ASP A 106 34.95 23.09 39.90
N ALA A 107 35.73 23.94 40.56
CA ALA A 107 36.93 24.55 39.99
C ALA A 107 38.05 23.56 39.67
N ARG A 108 38.21 22.48 40.46
CA ARG A 108 39.23 21.44 40.24
C ARG A 108 38.93 20.65 38.97
N VAL A 109 37.65 20.35 38.74
CA VAL A 109 37.18 19.68 37.51
C VAL A 109 37.44 20.56 36.30
N LEU A 110 37.13 21.87 36.39
CA LEU A 110 37.37 22.80 35.30
C LEU A 110 38.87 22.93 34.99
N GLU A 111 39.72 23.04 36.00
CA GLU A 111 41.17 23.09 35.83
C GLU A 111 41.70 21.80 35.18
N ALA A 112 41.26 20.63 35.66
CA ALA A 112 41.65 19.35 35.09
C ALA A 112 41.21 19.21 33.63
N PHE A 113 39.95 19.58 33.34
CA PHE A 113 39.41 19.62 31.99
C PHE A 113 40.25 20.51 31.07
N LYS A 114 40.58 21.74 31.50
CA LYS A 114 41.38 22.69 30.72
C LYS A 114 42.78 22.16 30.38
N LYS A 115 43.45 21.51 31.35
CA LYS A 115 44.77 20.88 31.13
C LYS A 115 44.69 19.78 30.06
N ALA A 116 43.76 18.83 30.24
CA ALA A 116 43.57 17.73 29.29
C ALA A 116 43.15 18.23 27.90
N PHE A 117 42.23 19.20 27.86
CA PHE A 117 41.72 19.77 26.61
C PHE A 117 42.84 20.49 25.84
N GLY A 118 43.60 21.34 26.51
CA GLY A 118 44.76 22.02 25.93
C GLY A 118 45.82 21.02 25.42
N HIS A 119 46.04 19.91 26.12
CA HIS A 119 46.92 18.85 25.63
C HIS A 119 46.41 18.22 24.33
N TRP A 120 45.13 17.85 24.28
CA TRP A 120 44.52 17.29 23.09
C TRP A 120 44.65 18.22 21.88
N LEU A 121 44.34 19.51 22.06
CA LEU A 121 44.44 20.52 21.00
C LEU A 121 45.86 20.67 20.46
N ARG A 122 46.89 20.60 21.32
CA ARG A 122 48.30 20.67 20.89
C ARG A 122 48.77 19.43 20.13
N LYS A 123 48.26 18.25 20.49
CA LYS A 123 48.77 16.97 19.95
C LYS A 123 48.02 16.47 18.73
N ASP A 124 46.72 16.78 18.62
CA ASP A 124 45.87 16.32 17.52
C ASP A 124 46.07 14.83 17.14
N TYR A 125 45.66 13.94 18.04
CA TYR A 125 45.79 12.51 17.81
C TYR A 125 44.95 11.99 16.62
N ARG A 126 45.53 11.07 15.83
CA ARG A 126 44.91 10.44 14.64
C ARG A 126 44.98 8.91 14.70
N CYS A 127 43.97 8.27 14.12
CA CYS A 127 43.88 6.81 13.96
C CYS A 127 44.13 6.43 12.49
N GLU A 128 44.68 5.24 12.23
CA GLU A 128 44.73 4.66 10.88
C GLU A 128 43.35 4.30 10.34
N ASN A 129 42.36 4.10 11.21
CA ASN A 129 40.96 3.95 10.81
C ASN A 129 40.36 5.35 10.56
N TRP A 130 40.06 5.64 9.29
CA TRP A 130 39.47 6.91 8.86
C TRP A 130 38.24 7.32 9.69
N TRP A 131 37.44 6.35 10.14
CA TRP A 131 36.19 6.59 10.87
C TRP A 131 36.42 7.38 12.15
N TRP A 132 37.50 7.10 12.89
CA TRP A 132 37.84 7.87 14.09
C TRP A 132 38.19 9.31 13.76
N ASN A 133 38.86 9.56 12.64
CA ASN A 133 39.31 10.89 12.27
C ASN A 133 38.18 11.79 11.73
N GLU A 134 37.21 11.21 11.03
CA GLU A 134 36.12 11.94 10.35
C GLU A 134 34.79 11.91 11.11
N ILE A 135 34.57 10.92 12.00
CA ILE A 135 33.30 10.75 12.72
C ILE A 135 33.54 10.66 14.23
N GLY A 136 34.34 9.70 14.70
CA GLY A 136 34.49 9.42 16.14
C GLY A 136 35.02 10.60 16.96
N THR A 137 36.24 11.06 16.66
CA THR A 137 36.87 12.22 17.31
C THR A 137 36.08 13.51 17.09
N PRO A 138 35.64 13.86 15.86
CA PRO A 138 34.82 15.05 15.65
C PRO A 138 33.51 15.04 16.43
N SER A 139 32.83 13.89 16.55
CA SER A 139 31.60 13.77 17.33
C SER A 139 31.84 13.98 18.83
N ALA A 140 32.88 13.37 19.38
CA ALA A 140 33.21 13.56 20.79
C ALA A 140 33.57 15.03 21.08
N MET A 141 34.38 15.63 20.21
CA MET A 141 34.77 17.03 20.31
C MET A 141 33.55 17.96 20.23
N ALA A 142 32.63 17.75 19.28
CA ALA A 142 31.43 18.57 19.14
C ALA A 142 30.58 18.57 20.43
N ASN A 143 30.42 17.40 21.06
CA ASN A 143 29.69 17.26 22.33
C ASN A 143 30.42 17.93 23.51
N ILE A 144 31.75 17.82 23.58
CA ILE A 144 32.58 18.49 24.59
C ILE A 144 32.42 20.00 24.48
N LEU A 145 32.57 20.54 23.27
CA LEU A 145 32.41 21.97 23.01
C LEU A 145 31.00 22.47 23.31
N LEU A 146 29.97 21.68 22.99
CA LEU A 146 28.57 22.04 23.26
C LEU A 146 28.32 22.30 24.76
N LEU A 147 28.89 21.46 25.62
CA LEU A 147 28.81 21.61 27.08
C LEU A 147 29.68 22.79 27.53
N MET A 148 30.95 22.80 27.15
CA MET A 148 31.97 23.69 27.75
C MET A 148 32.12 25.05 27.08
N ARG A 149 31.37 25.34 26.01
CA ARG A 149 31.52 26.57 25.19
C ARG A 149 31.75 27.86 25.99
N ASN A 150 31.02 28.03 27.09
CA ASN A 150 31.06 29.27 27.87
C ASN A 150 32.31 29.37 28.77
N GLU A 151 33.00 28.25 29.00
CA GLU A 151 34.20 28.16 29.81
C GLU A 151 35.49 28.23 28.98
N LEU A 152 35.40 28.15 27.65
CA LEU A 152 36.54 28.14 26.73
C LEU A 152 36.95 29.55 26.30
N ASP A 153 38.26 29.77 26.15
CA ASP A 153 38.76 30.98 25.50
C ASP A 153 38.68 30.88 23.95
N THR A 154 39.10 31.94 23.26
CA THR A 154 38.97 32.03 21.79
C THR A 154 39.86 31.02 21.07
N ASP A 155 41.06 30.73 21.59
CA ASP A 155 42.03 29.83 20.95
C ASP A 155 41.60 28.38 21.17
N GLU A 156 41.15 28.04 22.38
CA GLU A 156 40.60 26.74 22.72
C GLU A 156 39.35 26.41 21.91
N LEU A 157 38.42 27.36 21.81
CA LEU A 157 37.19 27.19 21.04
C LEU A 157 37.50 27.00 19.55
N SER A 158 38.38 27.83 18.99
CA SER A 158 38.80 27.74 17.58
C SER A 158 39.53 26.44 17.28
N GLY A 159 40.44 26.02 18.17
CA GLY A 159 41.15 24.75 18.07
C GLY A 159 40.20 23.56 18.08
N GLY A 160 39.24 23.54 19.02
CA GLY A 160 38.22 22.50 19.07
C GLY A 160 37.32 22.47 17.83
N LEU A 161 36.86 23.63 17.35
CA LEU A 161 36.05 23.72 16.13
C LEU A 161 36.81 23.23 14.90
N ALA A 162 38.12 23.45 14.82
CA ALA A 162 38.96 22.87 13.76
C ALA A 162 39.00 21.33 13.79
N ILE A 163 38.92 20.72 14.98
CA ILE A 163 38.79 19.27 15.13
C ILE A 163 37.41 18.79 14.67
N VAL A 164 36.35 19.50 15.04
CA VAL A 164 34.98 19.21 14.57
C VAL A 164 34.90 19.29 13.05
N GLY A 165 35.53 20.30 12.44
CA GLY A 165 35.55 20.55 10.99
C GLY A 165 36.22 19.47 10.14
N ARG A 166 36.85 18.46 10.75
CA ARG A 166 37.30 17.24 10.02
C ARG A 166 36.13 16.49 9.43
N SER A 167 35.00 16.48 10.13
CA SER A 167 33.74 15.96 9.61
C SER A 167 33.23 16.91 8.54
N ASN A 168 33.51 16.60 7.28
CA ASN A 168 33.18 17.45 6.14
C ASN A 168 32.49 16.65 5.01
N PHE A 169 31.56 17.28 4.30
CA PHE A 169 30.77 16.62 3.25
C PHE A 169 31.55 16.19 2.02
N ASN A 170 32.82 16.59 1.90
CA ASN A 170 33.71 16.18 0.81
C ASN A 170 34.71 15.09 1.25
N GLY A 171 34.61 14.61 2.49
CA GLY A 171 35.49 13.60 3.08
C GLY A 171 35.22 12.21 2.51
N PHE A 172 36.18 11.31 2.68
CA PHE A 172 36.06 9.92 2.22
C PHE A 172 34.87 9.19 2.87
N GLY A 173 34.52 9.60 4.09
CA GLY A 173 33.39 9.10 4.86
C GLY A 173 32.01 9.58 4.43
N ALA A 174 31.92 10.63 3.59
CA ALA A 174 30.67 11.28 3.21
C ALA A 174 29.89 10.47 2.16
N ARG A 175 29.56 9.21 2.50
CA ARG A 175 28.87 8.25 1.64
C ARG A 175 27.37 8.28 1.93
N PRO A 176 26.49 8.33 0.90
CA PRO A 176 25.05 8.35 1.09
C PRO A 176 24.56 7.23 2.02
N GLY A 177 23.62 7.57 2.92
CA GLY A 177 23.14 6.68 3.98
C GLY A 177 23.67 7.06 5.37
N GLY A 178 23.98 6.05 6.20
CA GLY A 178 24.19 6.24 7.64
C GLY A 178 25.38 7.11 8.06
N ASP A 179 26.52 7.05 7.36
CA ASP A 179 27.72 7.81 7.77
C ASP A 179 27.63 9.30 7.39
N PHE A 180 27.03 9.62 6.24
CA PHE A 180 26.79 11.00 5.85
C PHE A 180 25.89 11.74 6.84
N VAL A 181 24.84 11.08 7.34
CA VAL A 181 23.93 11.67 8.34
C VAL A 181 24.67 11.98 9.65
N LYS A 182 25.58 11.09 10.10
CA LYS A 182 26.43 11.35 11.26
C LYS A 182 27.33 12.56 11.04
N MET A 183 27.93 12.68 9.86
CA MET A 183 28.78 13.84 9.54
C MET A 183 28.00 15.15 9.51
N ALA A 184 26.77 15.13 8.98
CA ALA A 184 25.87 16.29 9.00
C ALA A 184 25.48 16.69 10.43
N ALA A 185 25.23 15.71 11.30
CA ALA A 185 24.93 15.93 12.71
C ALA A 185 26.12 16.58 13.44
N ILE A 186 27.35 16.08 13.21
CA ILE A 186 28.57 16.65 13.79
C ILE A 186 28.76 18.10 13.33
N LYS A 187 28.61 18.37 12.02
CA LYS A 187 28.71 19.74 11.49
C LYS A 187 27.64 20.64 12.12
N ALA A 188 26.39 20.20 12.20
CA ALA A 188 25.32 20.98 12.83
C ALA A 188 25.64 21.35 14.29
N ILE A 189 26.14 20.42 15.11
CA ILE A 189 26.56 20.75 16.49
C ILE A 189 27.74 21.74 16.47
N GLY A 190 28.71 21.58 15.57
CA GLY A 190 29.81 22.52 15.39
C GLY A 190 29.34 23.95 15.08
N GLU A 191 28.42 24.11 14.14
CA GLU A 191 27.88 25.43 13.76
C GLU A 191 27.02 26.04 14.88
N LEU A 192 26.30 25.21 15.63
CA LEU A 192 25.58 25.65 16.83
C LEU A 192 26.55 26.22 17.88
N VAL A 193 27.69 25.55 18.09
CA VAL A 193 28.75 26.02 18.99
C VAL A 193 29.39 27.32 18.46
N ALA A 194 29.69 27.37 17.16
CA ALA A 194 30.24 28.55 16.49
C ALA A 194 29.27 29.75 16.45
N GLN A 195 27.97 29.50 16.70
CA GLN A 195 26.88 30.46 16.53
C GLN A 195 26.67 30.89 15.06
N ASP A 196 27.00 30.03 14.09
CA ASP A 196 26.79 30.26 12.67
C ASP A 196 25.44 29.67 12.23
N THR A 197 24.43 30.54 12.14
CA THR A 197 23.06 30.14 11.82
C THR A 197 22.87 29.73 10.35
N ALA A 198 23.67 30.27 9.44
CA ALA A 198 23.56 29.98 8.01
C ALA A 198 24.15 28.61 7.68
N GLU A 199 25.35 28.33 8.21
CA GLU A 199 25.99 27.02 8.05
C GLU A 199 25.24 25.92 8.81
N PHE A 200 24.65 26.24 9.97
CA PHE A 200 23.74 25.32 10.67
C PHE A 200 22.52 24.97 9.81
N ALA A 201 21.85 25.97 9.23
CA ALA A 201 20.71 25.74 8.33
C ALA A 201 21.10 24.85 7.14
N LEU A 202 22.27 25.10 6.54
CA LEU A 202 22.78 24.30 5.44
C LEU A 202 23.06 22.85 5.86
N ALA A 203 23.65 22.62 7.03
CA ALA A 203 23.90 21.28 7.56
C ALA A 203 22.60 20.50 7.82
N ILE A 204 21.60 21.16 8.42
CA ILE A 204 20.28 20.56 8.66
C ILE A 204 19.55 20.26 7.35
N LYS A 205 19.57 21.18 6.38
CA LYS A 205 18.98 20.94 5.06
C LYS A 205 19.66 19.76 4.36
N THR A 206 21.00 19.73 4.37
CA THR A 206 21.80 18.65 3.75
C THR A 206 21.50 17.30 4.39
N MET A 207 21.24 17.27 5.70
CA MET A 207 20.76 16.08 6.40
C MET A 207 19.37 15.67 5.90
N ALA A 208 18.41 16.59 5.90
CA ALA A 208 17.02 16.32 5.49
C ALA A 208 16.91 15.83 4.04
N ASP A 209 17.75 16.36 3.13
CA ASP A 209 17.82 15.94 1.72
C ASP A 209 18.26 14.48 1.54
N GLN A 210 18.72 13.79 2.59
CA GLN A 210 18.99 12.34 2.55
C GLN A 210 17.71 11.49 2.71
N ILE A 211 16.58 12.09 3.09
CA ILE A 211 15.30 11.39 3.26
C ILE A 211 14.59 11.29 1.91
N TYR A 212 14.85 10.21 1.18
CA TYR A 212 14.22 9.95 -0.11
C TYR A 212 14.06 8.45 -0.39
N ILE A 213 13.13 8.14 -1.30
CA ILE A 213 12.95 6.79 -1.86
C ILE A 213 13.91 6.60 -3.02
N THR A 214 14.56 5.44 -3.09
CA THR A 214 15.52 5.11 -4.15
C THR A 214 15.57 3.62 -4.44
N GLU A 215 15.89 3.29 -5.69
CA GLU A 215 16.26 1.94 -6.09
C GLU A 215 17.70 1.62 -5.69
N GLU A 216 18.56 2.59 -5.36
CA GLU A 216 19.92 2.39 -4.83
C GLU A 216 19.94 2.28 -3.30
N ARG A 217 21.02 2.65 -2.61
CA ARG A 217 21.10 2.54 -1.13
C ARG A 217 20.10 3.50 -0.47
N GLY A 218 19.30 2.99 0.46
CA GLY A 218 18.30 3.79 1.19
C GLY A 218 16.94 3.10 1.30
N ILE A 219 15.91 3.93 1.49
CA ILE A 219 14.50 3.51 1.55
C ILE A 219 14.05 3.07 0.17
N LYS A 220 13.48 1.88 0.07
CA LYS A 220 12.97 1.31 -1.18
C LYS A 220 11.52 1.71 -1.44
N PRO A 221 11.04 1.61 -2.70
CA PRO A 221 9.63 1.82 -3.04
C PRO A 221 8.64 0.94 -2.26
N ASP A 222 9.06 -0.21 -1.74
CA ASP A 222 8.26 -1.10 -0.89
C ASP A 222 8.37 -0.78 0.61
N MET A 223 9.01 0.33 0.97
CA MET A 223 9.35 0.74 2.33
C MET A 223 10.31 -0.20 3.07
N SER A 224 10.97 -1.13 2.38
CA SER A 224 12.16 -1.80 2.95
C SER A 224 13.39 -0.90 2.86
N PHE A 225 14.51 -1.34 3.45
CA PHE A 225 15.77 -0.58 3.42
C PHE A 225 16.97 -1.44 3.08
N HIS A 226 17.78 -0.99 2.13
CA HIS A 226 19.05 -1.62 1.76
C HIS A 226 20.23 -0.69 2.00
N HIS A 227 21.17 -1.12 2.83
CA HIS A 227 22.39 -0.36 3.13
C HIS A 227 23.48 -0.51 2.06
N ARG A 228 23.49 -1.62 1.30
CA ARG A 228 24.56 -2.00 0.37
C ARG A 228 23.99 -2.46 -0.98
N VAL A 229 24.91 -2.73 -1.90
CA VAL A 229 24.63 -3.21 -3.27
C VAL A 229 24.54 -4.74 -3.37
N ASP A 230 24.51 -5.43 -2.23
CA ASP A 230 24.22 -6.87 -2.12
C ASP A 230 22.71 -7.16 -2.12
N TRP A 231 21.88 -6.12 -1.96
CA TRP A 231 20.41 -6.16 -1.95
C TRP A 231 19.82 -7.01 -0.83
N VAL A 232 20.60 -7.22 0.22
CA VAL A 232 20.21 -8.00 1.39
C VAL A 232 19.27 -7.15 2.26
N PRO A 233 18.15 -7.70 2.77
CA PRO A 233 17.21 -6.95 3.60
C PRO A 233 17.91 -6.41 4.86
N SER A 234 17.83 -5.11 5.10
CA SER A 234 18.49 -4.45 6.24
C SER A 234 17.58 -3.48 7.01
N THR A 235 16.25 -3.67 6.88
CA THR A 235 15.23 -2.79 7.48
C THR A 235 15.35 -2.67 9.00
N LEU A 236 15.56 -3.77 9.74
CA LEU A 236 15.68 -3.72 11.21
C LEU A 236 17.12 -3.57 11.73
N SER A 237 18.12 -3.63 10.86
CA SER A 237 19.51 -3.32 11.20
C SER A 237 19.81 -1.86 10.83
N TYR A 238 20.39 -1.64 9.66
CA TYR A 238 20.78 -0.32 9.19
C TYR A 238 19.60 0.64 8.97
N GLY A 239 18.45 0.14 8.50
CA GLY A 239 17.25 0.95 8.26
C GLY A 239 16.67 1.55 9.54
N ARG A 240 16.64 0.76 10.62
CA ARG A 240 16.21 1.23 11.94
C ARG A 240 17.14 2.30 12.51
N GLN A 241 18.46 2.11 12.39
CA GLN A 241 19.44 3.12 12.80
C GLN A 241 19.32 4.42 11.98
N TYR A 242 19.08 4.28 10.68
CA TYR A 242 18.82 5.39 9.77
C TYR A 242 17.60 6.20 10.25
N ALA A 243 16.45 5.56 10.46
CA ALA A 243 15.24 6.23 10.93
C ALA A 243 15.44 6.89 12.31
N SER A 244 16.02 6.16 13.27
CA SER A 244 16.29 6.65 14.63
C SER A 244 17.08 7.96 14.63
N THR A 245 18.06 8.08 13.72
CA THR A 245 18.88 9.29 13.59
C THR A 245 18.08 10.51 13.13
N PHE A 246 17.21 10.37 12.12
CA PHE A 246 16.37 11.48 11.67
C PHE A 246 15.30 11.85 12.69
N VAL A 247 14.72 10.86 13.36
CA VAL A 247 13.71 11.10 14.39
C VAL A 247 14.31 11.83 15.58
N TYR A 248 15.54 11.49 15.98
CA TYR A 248 16.28 12.23 17.00
C TYR A 248 16.43 13.71 16.62
N TRP A 249 16.93 14.01 15.42
CA TRP A 249 17.11 15.40 14.97
C TRP A 249 15.78 16.13 14.77
N GLY A 250 14.76 15.50 14.19
CA GLY A 250 13.42 16.06 14.09
C GLY A 250 12.85 16.42 15.46
N HIS A 251 13.08 15.58 16.48
CA HIS A 251 12.70 15.86 17.85
C HIS A 251 13.48 17.05 18.43
N VAL A 252 14.81 17.10 18.24
CA VAL A 252 15.65 18.22 18.71
C VAL A 252 15.24 19.55 18.08
N LEU A 253 14.88 19.57 16.80
CA LEU A 253 14.61 20.79 16.02
C LEU A 253 13.14 21.27 16.12
N ARG A 254 12.24 20.48 16.74
CA ARG A 254 10.80 20.77 16.75
C ARG A 254 10.45 22.17 17.29
N GLY A 255 9.56 22.87 16.61
CA GLY A 255 9.12 24.22 17.02
C GLY A 255 10.16 25.32 16.85
N THR A 256 11.25 25.06 16.11
CA THR A 256 12.24 26.06 15.68
C THR A 256 12.14 26.27 14.17
N ARG A 257 12.72 27.34 13.64
CA ARG A 257 12.77 27.58 12.18
C ARG A 257 13.60 26.55 11.40
N PHE A 258 14.40 25.74 12.11
CA PHE A 258 15.23 24.68 11.53
C PHE A 258 14.53 23.31 11.55
N ALA A 259 13.26 23.24 11.92
CA ALA A 259 12.50 22.00 11.85
C ALA A 259 12.54 21.40 10.44
N PHE A 260 12.61 20.07 10.34
CA PHE A 260 12.52 19.39 9.05
C PHE A 260 11.21 19.71 8.35
N GLU A 261 11.27 19.75 7.01
CA GLU A 261 10.09 19.97 6.21
C GLU A 261 9.04 18.86 6.46
N PRO A 262 7.73 19.20 6.47
CA PRO A 262 6.67 18.23 6.75
C PRO A 262 6.71 16.99 5.86
N ARG A 263 7.10 17.12 4.59
CA ARG A 263 7.22 15.99 3.65
C ARG A 263 8.31 15.00 4.05
N ALA A 264 9.45 15.48 4.53
CA ALA A 264 10.54 14.62 4.98
C ALA A 264 10.14 13.86 6.26
N LEU A 265 9.46 14.54 7.19
CA LEU A 265 8.91 13.90 8.40
C LEU A 265 7.82 12.89 8.07
N ALA A 266 6.96 13.16 7.09
CA ALA A 266 5.95 12.23 6.61
C ALA A 266 6.61 10.96 6.05
N LEU A 267 7.63 11.09 5.20
CA LEU A 267 8.33 9.93 4.62
C LEU A 267 9.07 9.09 5.68
N ILE A 268 9.71 9.70 6.67
CA ILE A 268 10.30 8.94 7.79
C ILE A 268 9.21 8.24 8.61
N THR A 269 8.05 8.88 8.80
CA THR A 269 6.90 8.27 9.48
C THR A 269 6.37 7.08 8.69
N ASP A 270 6.19 7.20 7.38
CA ASP A 270 5.75 6.10 6.50
C ASP A 270 6.77 4.95 6.48
N PHE A 271 8.07 5.26 6.36
CA PHE A 271 9.11 4.24 6.43
C PHE A 271 9.12 3.51 7.79
N TYR A 272 8.91 4.21 8.89
CA TYR A 272 8.81 3.59 10.21
C TYR A 272 7.54 2.73 10.35
N LEU A 273 6.37 3.23 9.95
CA LEU A 273 5.10 2.53 10.09
C LEU A 273 4.97 1.36 9.11
N ASP A 274 5.23 1.58 7.82
CA ASP A 274 4.95 0.62 6.75
C ASP A 274 6.18 -0.24 6.38
N GLY A 275 7.36 0.18 6.80
CA GLY A 275 8.62 -0.55 6.65
C GLY A 275 9.04 -1.28 7.91
N ILE A 276 9.57 -0.51 8.87
CA ILE A 276 10.17 -1.02 10.11
C ILE A 276 9.14 -1.77 10.94
N ARG A 277 8.01 -1.14 11.31
CA ARG A 277 7.01 -1.77 12.17
C ARG A 277 6.32 -2.97 11.54
N LYS A 278 6.03 -2.93 10.24
CA LYS A 278 5.49 -4.10 9.53
C LYS A 278 6.49 -5.26 9.43
N ALA A 279 7.76 -5.03 9.73
CA ALA A 279 8.78 -6.06 9.82
C ALA A 279 9.12 -6.48 11.27
N MET A 280 8.51 -5.85 12.28
CA MET A 280 8.72 -6.12 13.71
C MET A 280 7.56 -6.95 14.29
N PRO A 281 7.81 -8.06 15.00
CA PRO A 281 6.79 -8.71 15.79
C PRO A 281 6.07 -7.73 16.71
N PHE A 282 4.75 -7.67 16.59
CA PHE A 282 3.85 -6.78 17.31
C PHE A 282 4.18 -5.29 17.15
N GLY A 283 4.84 -4.90 16.05
CA GLY A 283 5.35 -3.55 15.80
C GLY A 283 6.37 -3.08 16.85
N ARG A 284 6.95 -4.01 17.63
CA ARG A 284 7.71 -3.69 18.84
C ARG A 284 8.96 -4.52 19.04
N PHE A 285 9.03 -5.76 18.59
CA PHE A 285 10.21 -6.61 18.77
C PHE A 285 11.02 -6.75 17.48
N THR A 286 12.28 -7.15 17.60
CA THR A 286 13.16 -7.33 16.45
C THR A 286 12.99 -8.73 15.87
N ASP A 287 12.59 -8.84 14.60
CA ASP A 287 12.55 -10.12 13.89
C ASP A 287 13.97 -10.62 13.59
N PRO A 288 14.32 -11.88 13.93
CA PRO A 288 15.59 -12.48 13.57
C PRO A 288 15.87 -12.47 12.06
N GLY A 289 14.83 -12.69 11.25
CA GLY A 289 14.94 -12.86 9.80
C GLY A 289 15.67 -11.72 9.10
N ILE A 290 15.69 -10.51 9.65
CA ILE A 290 16.32 -9.32 9.05
C ILE A 290 17.37 -8.64 9.93
N LYS A 291 17.96 -9.39 10.88
CA LYS A 291 19.12 -8.95 11.67
C LYS A 291 20.46 -9.09 10.93
N ASN A 292 20.54 -9.95 9.90
CA ASN A 292 21.78 -10.25 9.18
C ASN A 292 22.92 -10.67 10.13
N ARG A 293 24.13 -10.10 10.02
CA ARG A 293 25.26 -10.45 10.91
C ARG A 293 25.01 -10.02 12.36
N ASP A 294 24.06 -9.12 12.63
CA ASP A 294 23.74 -8.65 13.98
C ASP A 294 23.15 -9.76 14.87
N VAL A 295 22.83 -10.93 14.31
CA VAL A 295 22.51 -12.14 15.08
C VAL A 295 23.67 -12.61 15.95
N SER A 296 24.92 -12.31 15.57
CA SER A 296 26.11 -12.68 16.36
C SER A 296 26.48 -11.63 17.41
N ARG A 297 25.63 -10.64 17.66
CA ARG A 297 25.78 -9.68 18.76
C ARG A 297 24.88 -10.07 19.92
N ARG A 298 25.46 -10.16 21.12
CA ARG A 298 24.72 -10.38 22.36
C ARG A 298 23.84 -9.15 22.65
N SER A 299 22.53 -9.35 22.72
CA SER A 299 21.58 -8.27 23.04
C SER A 299 21.45 -8.09 24.55
N SER A 300 21.55 -6.84 25.02
CA SER A 300 21.29 -6.45 26.42
C SER A 300 19.78 -6.40 26.70
N PRO A 301 19.35 -6.52 27.98
CA PRO A 301 17.94 -6.40 28.36
C PRO A 301 17.22 -5.19 27.75
N GLY A 302 16.26 -5.47 26.86
CA GLY A 302 15.42 -4.44 26.23
C GLY A 302 15.92 -3.88 24.90
N GLU A 303 17.12 -4.24 24.42
CA GLU A 303 17.60 -3.79 23.09
C GLU A 303 16.82 -4.40 21.92
N TRP A 304 16.18 -5.55 22.14
CA TRP A 304 15.41 -6.27 21.14
C TRP A 304 14.00 -5.71 20.92
N ARG A 305 13.59 -4.65 21.65
CA ARG A 305 12.30 -3.98 21.47
C ARG A 305 12.45 -2.54 20.96
N ASP A 306 11.33 -1.89 20.65
CA ASP A 306 11.26 -0.51 20.16
C ASP A 306 12.04 0.46 21.07
N ASP A 307 12.81 1.35 20.44
CA ASP A 307 13.75 2.29 21.03
C ASP A 307 13.14 3.70 21.22
N GLY A 308 11.80 3.82 21.21
CA GLY A 308 11.11 5.09 21.41
C GLY A 308 10.95 5.93 20.14
N ILE A 309 11.24 5.36 18.96
CA ILE A 309 11.09 6.02 17.66
C ILE A 309 9.63 6.48 17.48
N ALA A 310 8.66 5.59 17.72
CA ALA A 310 7.25 5.93 17.61
C ALA A 310 6.81 7.10 18.49
N SER A 311 7.22 7.06 19.76
CA SER A 311 6.89 8.10 20.73
C SER A 311 7.49 9.44 20.30
N SER A 312 8.73 9.42 19.81
CA SER A 312 9.42 10.62 19.33
C SER A 312 8.73 11.20 18.10
N LEU A 313 8.35 10.37 17.13
CA LEU A 313 7.57 10.79 15.95
C LEU A 313 6.22 11.42 16.34
N ALA A 314 5.48 10.80 17.27
CA ALA A 314 4.21 11.31 17.77
C ALA A 314 4.32 12.65 18.53
N GLN A 315 5.53 12.99 19.01
CA GLN A 315 5.84 14.28 19.64
C GLN A 315 6.33 15.34 18.63
N ILE A 316 6.78 14.94 17.44
CA ILE A 316 7.26 15.85 16.40
C ILE A 316 6.09 16.44 15.61
N GLY A 317 5.06 15.63 15.28
CA GLY A 317 3.90 16.07 14.51
C GLY A 317 2.71 15.12 14.62
N ASP A 318 1.60 15.49 13.95
CA ASP A 318 0.33 14.76 14.02
C ASP A 318 0.08 13.80 12.85
N TYR A 319 0.94 13.79 11.83
CA TYR A 319 0.82 12.87 10.69
C TYR A 319 0.89 11.40 11.15
N ARG A 320 -0.19 10.65 10.89
CA ARG A 320 -0.38 9.22 11.30
C ARG A 320 -0.11 8.95 12.80
N LYS A 321 -0.29 9.95 13.66
CA LYS A 321 -0.03 9.85 15.11
C LYS A 321 -0.84 8.77 15.81
N ALA A 322 -2.09 8.54 15.39
CA ALA A 322 -2.93 7.48 15.92
C ALA A 322 -2.26 6.10 15.76
N GLU A 323 -1.73 5.81 14.57
CA GLU A 323 -1.02 4.55 14.27
C GLU A 323 0.32 4.44 15.02
N LEU A 324 1.04 5.55 15.18
CA LEU A 324 2.27 5.60 15.98
C LEU A 324 2.01 5.21 17.44
N VAL A 325 0.91 5.68 18.04
CA VAL A 325 0.53 5.37 19.42
C VAL A 325 -0.05 3.96 19.52
N GLN A 326 -0.91 3.56 18.59
CA GLN A 326 -1.58 2.27 18.56
C GLN A 326 -1.32 1.57 17.21
N PRO A 327 -0.31 0.68 17.13
CA PRO A 327 -0.02 -0.03 15.90
C PRO A 327 -1.15 -1.00 15.56
N ASP A 328 -1.51 -1.05 14.28
CA ASP A 328 -2.34 -2.11 13.74
C ASP A 328 -1.58 -3.45 13.73
N LEU A 329 -2.09 -4.40 14.52
CA LEU A 329 -1.54 -5.74 14.70
C LEU A 329 -2.20 -6.77 13.78
N ARG A 330 -2.74 -6.35 12.64
CA ARG A 330 -3.23 -7.24 11.59
C ARG A 330 -2.70 -6.79 10.25
N SER A 331 -1.75 -7.56 9.69
CA SER A 331 -1.24 -7.27 8.35
C SER A 331 -0.54 -8.46 7.71
N ASN A 332 -0.62 -8.56 6.39
CA ASN A 332 0.24 -9.37 5.56
C ASN A 332 1.01 -8.44 4.62
N ARG A 333 2.32 -8.58 4.51
CA ARG A 333 3.14 -7.70 3.65
C ARG A 333 4.30 -8.47 3.02
N TYR A 334 4.40 -8.35 1.70
CA TYR A 334 5.57 -8.79 0.95
C TYR A 334 6.42 -7.58 0.52
N PHE A 335 7.71 -7.59 0.87
CA PHE A 335 8.69 -6.58 0.48
C PHE A 335 9.46 -7.06 -0.76
N TRP A 336 9.01 -6.67 -1.95
CA TRP A 336 9.50 -7.18 -3.24
C TRP A 336 10.93 -6.76 -3.63
N TYR A 337 11.54 -5.80 -2.92
CA TYR A 337 12.98 -5.55 -3.00
C TYR A 337 13.79 -6.45 -2.08
N SER A 338 13.20 -6.91 -0.98
CA SER A 338 13.93 -7.50 0.15
C SER A 338 13.76 -9.01 0.27
N HIS A 339 12.98 -9.64 -0.60
CA HIS A 339 12.68 -11.08 -0.55
C HIS A 339 12.21 -11.53 0.83
N TYR A 340 11.43 -10.66 1.48
CA TYR A 340 11.00 -10.80 2.86
C TYR A 340 9.49 -10.66 2.93
N HIS A 341 8.84 -11.63 3.56
CA HIS A 341 7.41 -11.61 3.82
C HIS A 341 7.19 -11.52 5.33
N SER A 342 6.34 -10.60 5.76
CA SER A 342 5.89 -10.52 7.15
C SER A 342 4.38 -10.73 7.25
N HIS A 343 3.99 -11.45 8.28
CA HIS A 343 2.61 -11.74 8.60
C HIS A 343 2.37 -11.48 10.09
N GLN A 344 1.49 -10.54 10.39
CA GLN A 344 1.14 -10.11 11.73
C GLN A 344 -0.34 -10.40 11.98
N ARG A 345 -0.60 -11.04 13.12
CA ARG A 345 -1.91 -11.19 13.74
C ARG A 345 -1.86 -10.71 15.18
N PRO A 346 -2.99 -10.43 15.85
CA PRO A 346 -2.95 -9.93 17.23
C PRO A 346 -2.17 -10.84 18.20
N ALA A 347 -2.19 -12.15 17.96
CA ALA A 347 -1.58 -13.15 18.83
C ALA A 347 -0.18 -13.63 18.40
N TYR A 348 0.22 -13.41 17.14
CA TYR A 348 1.52 -13.86 16.63
C TYR A 348 2.05 -13.03 15.46
N PHE A 349 3.33 -13.19 15.20
CA PHE A 349 4.02 -12.72 14.01
C PHE A 349 4.78 -13.87 13.38
N ALA A 350 4.79 -13.93 12.07
CA ALA A 350 5.65 -14.83 11.31
C ALA A 350 6.34 -14.08 10.18
N SER A 351 7.55 -14.51 9.85
CA SER A 351 8.30 -13.98 8.73
C SER A 351 8.93 -15.07 7.90
N VAL A 352 9.18 -14.77 6.62
CA VAL A 352 9.95 -15.63 5.70
C VAL A 352 10.99 -14.78 5.00
N ARG A 353 12.23 -15.26 4.97
CA ARG A 353 13.35 -14.64 4.24
C ARG A 353 13.90 -15.59 3.18
N MET A 354 14.14 -15.02 2.00
CA MET A 354 14.68 -15.72 0.83
C MET A 354 15.74 -14.85 0.13
N TYR A 355 16.18 -15.28 -1.06
CA TYR A 355 17.01 -14.53 -2.00
C TYR A 355 16.73 -15.01 -3.43
N SER A 356 17.29 -14.33 -4.44
CA SER A 356 17.10 -14.66 -5.87
C SER A 356 18.30 -14.21 -6.69
N ASP A 357 18.25 -14.34 -8.02
CA ASP A 357 19.18 -13.67 -8.94
C ASP A 357 19.26 -12.13 -8.79
N ARG A 358 18.36 -11.51 -8.01
CA ARG A 358 18.38 -10.07 -7.69
C ARG A 358 19.15 -9.73 -6.41
N ALA A 359 19.38 -10.67 -5.51
CA ALA A 359 20.03 -10.42 -4.22
C ALA A 359 21.05 -11.50 -3.85
N ASN A 360 21.99 -11.18 -2.97
CA ASN A 360 22.82 -12.22 -2.35
C ASN A 360 22.02 -12.95 -1.27
N ASN A 361 22.43 -14.18 -0.95
CA ASN A 361 21.83 -14.93 0.17
C ASN A 361 22.01 -14.16 1.50
N MET A 362 23.19 -13.60 1.72
CA MET A 362 23.57 -12.87 2.93
C MET A 362 24.48 -11.69 2.62
N GLU A 363 24.56 -10.77 3.59
CA GLU A 363 25.56 -9.70 3.58
C GLU A 363 26.95 -10.27 3.89
N TRP A 364 27.99 -9.52 3.51
CA TRP A 364 29.36 -9.87 3.87
C TRP A 364 29.55 -9.83 5.40
N PRO A 365 30.27 -10.80 6.00
CA PRO A 365 30.62 -10.83 7.42
C PRO A 365 31.66 -9.74 7.75
N HIS A 366 31.27 -8.49 7.58
CA HIS A 366 32.07 -7.33 7.92
C HIS A 366 32.43 -7.38 9.40
N ASN A 367 33.70 -7.12 9.69
CA ASN A 367 34.28 -7.24 11.03
C ASN A 367 34.16 -8.66 11.61
N GLU A 368 34.09 -9.69 10.75
CA GLU A 368 34.10 -11.11 11.16
C GLU A 368 32.94 -11.46 12.10
N GLU A 369 31.75 -10.91 11.80
CA GLU A 369 30.48 -11.17 12.48
C GLU A 369 29.60 -12.12 11.64
N GLY A 370 28.75 -12.92 12.29
CA GLY A 370 27.79 -13.80 11.60
C GLY A 370 28.43 -14.97 10.87
N LEU A 371 29.52 -15.53 11.41
CA LEU A 371 30.43 -16.48 10.74
C LEU A 371 29.79 -17.81 10.30
N LYS A 372 28.55 -18.10 10.75
CA LYS A 372 27.81 -19.32 10.42
C LYS A 372 26.52 -19.07 9.61
N ASN A 373 26.31 -17.86 9.07
CA ASN A 373 25.08 -17.49 8.34
C ASN A 373 24.92 -18.13 6.94
N HIS A 374 25.70 -19.15 6.56
CA HIS A 374 25.72 -19.76 5.22
C HIS A 374 24.32 -20.09 4.67
N PHE A 375 23.50 -20.75 5.48
CA PHE A 375 22.15 -21.20 5.12
C PHE A 375 21.04 -20.30 5.65
N TYR A 376 21.38 -19.12 6.19
CA TYR A 376 20.44 -18.28 6.95
C TYR A 376 19.24 -17.80 6.14
N ALA A 377 19.41 -17.64 4.83
CA ALA A 377 18.36 -17.18 3.93
C ALA A 377 17.82 -18.27 3.00
N ASP A 378 18.11 -19.56 3.26
CA ASP A 378 17.65 -20.71 2.47
C ASP A 378 16.14 -21.03 2.72
N GLY A 379 15.33 -19.97 2.81
CA GLY A 379 13.91 -20.01 3.15
C GLY A 379 13.64 -20.02 4.65
N SER A 380 14.34 -19.19 5.43
CA SER A 380 14.16 -19.18 6.89
C SER A 380 12.79 -18.62 7.28
N GLN A 381 12.09 -19.27 8.21
CA GLN A 381 10.80 -18.89 8.73
C GLN A 381 10.86 -18.69 10.25
N PHE A 382 10.66 -17.47 10.75
CA PHE A 382 10.62 -17.20 12.18
C PHE A 382 9.19 -17.01 12.67
N ILE A 383 8.87 -17.53 13.86
CA ILE A 383 7.54 -17.45 14.47
C ILE A 383 7.70 -16.83 15.86
N SER A 384 7.05 -15.70 16.09
CA SER A 384 7.11 -14.94 17.34
C SER A 384 5.72 -14.79 17.93
N ARG A 385 5.54 -15.24 19.17
CA ARG A 385 4.29 -15.10 19.93
C ARG A 385 4.45 -14.13 21.09
N THR A 386 5.63 -14.11 21.69
CA THR A 386 6.04 -13.25 22.79
C THR A 386 7.17 -12.28 22.39
N GLY A 387 7.84 -12.54 21.27
CA GLY A 387 9.02 -11.80 20.81
C GLY A 387 10.31 -12.21 21.53
N ARG A 388 10.30 -13.35 22.23
CA ARG A 388 11.41 -13.85 23.06
C ARG A 388 11.99 -15.19 22.61
N GLU A 389 11.37 -15.84 21.64
CA GLU A 389 11.63 -17.21 21.18
C GLU A 389 13.08 -17.42 20.70
N TYR A 390 13.74 -16.35 20.25
CA TYR A 390 15.08 -16.39 19.65
C TYR A 390 16.09 -15.43 20.31
N ILE A 391 15.77 -14.84 21.47
CA ILE A 391 16.67 -13.87 22.12
C ILE A 391 17.94 -14.58 22.58
N ASN A 392 19.10 -14.13 22.09
CA ASN A 392 20.42 -14.65 22.46
C ASN A 392 20.58 -16.17 22.26
N ILE A 393 19.78 -16.80 21.39
CA ILE A 393 19.83 -18.24 21.09
C ILE A 393 21.06 -18.66 20.25
N TYR A 394 21.56 -17.72 19.44
CA TYR A 394 22.52 -17.95 18.36
C TYR A 394 23.82 -18.69 18.70
N PRO A 395 24.49 -18.48 19.87
CA PRO A 395 25.68 -19.26 20.20
C PRO A 395 25.37 -20.74 20.46
N SER A 396 24.15 -21.08 20.89
CA SER A 396 23.72 -22.44 21.23
C SER A 396 22.97 -23.13 20.09
N TRP A 397 22.89 -22.50 18.91
CA TRP A 397 22.05 -22.94 17.79
C TRP A 397 22.78 -23.94 16.87
N ASP A 398 22.06 -24.96 16.36
CA ASP A 398 22.56 -25.71 15.20
C ASP A 398 22.23 -24.93 13.93
N TRP A 399 23.26 -24.29 13.36
CA TRP A 399 23.18 -23.46 12.16
C TRP A 399 22.82 -24.22 10.87
N ARG A 400 22.73 -25.55 10.92
CA ARG A 400 22.20 -26.39 9.82
C ARG A 400 20.68 -26.61 9.93
N LYS A 401 20.06 -26.17 11.02
CA LYS A 401 18.64 -26.37 11.35
C LYS A 401 17.93 -25.05 11.61
N ILE A 402 18.22 -24.05 10.77
CA ILE A 402 17.58 -22.74 10.90
C ILE A 402 16.08 -22.92 10.59
N PRO A 403 15.16 -22.41 11.41
CA PRO A 403 13.71 -22.51 11.20
C PRO A 403 13.30 -22.22 9.76
N GLY A 404 12.47 -23.06 9.15
CA GLY A 404 11.98 -22.98 7.76
C GLY A 404 12.93 -23.50 6.67
N THR A 405 14.24 -23.60 6.93
CA THR A 405 15.23 -23.93 5.90
C THR A 405 15.23 -25.41 5.51
N THR A 406 15.67 -25.71 4.29
CA THR A 406 15.93 -27.08 3.80
C THR A 406 17.42 -27.22 3.47
N VAL A 407 18.16 -27.96 4.30
CA VAL A 407 19.64 -27.86 4.37
C VAL A 407 20.28 -29.24 4.46
N VAL A 408 21.37 -29.45 3.70
CA VAL A 408 22.26 -30.60 3.86
C VAL A 408 22.90 -30.56 5.24
N GLN A 409 22.85 -31.66 5.97
CA GLN A 409 23.49 -31.79 7.29
C GLN A 409 25.01 -31.98 7.12
N VAL A 410 25.70 -30.92 6.69
CA VAL A 410 27.15 -30.92 6.43
C VAL A 410 27.95 -31.24 7.70
N ASP A 411 29.07 -31.95 7.51
CA ASP A 411 30.00 -32.31 8.59
C ASP A 411 30.79 -31.09 9.10
N SER A 412 31.08 -30.15 8.20
CA SER A 412 31.74 -28.89 8.50
C SER A 412 31.18 -27.76 7.63
N PHE A 413 31.14 -26.55 8.17
CA PHE A 413 30.73 -25.38 7.41
C PHE A 413 31.82 -24.97 6.41
N PRO A 414 31.43 -24.42 5.25
CA PRO A 414 32.36 -23.65 4.42
C PRO A 414 33.05 -22.55 5.23
N ARG A 415 34.19 -22.08 4.72
CA ARG A 415 34.90 -20.95 5.32
C ARG A 415 34.01 -19.70 5.27
N TRP A 416 34.03 -18.90 6.33
CA TRP A 416 33.13 -17.74 6.46
C TRP A 416 33.39 -16.67 5.39
N GLU A 417 34.58 -16.64 4.81
CA GLU A 417 34.95 -15.80 3.66
C GLU A 417 34.18 -16.16 2.38
N GLU A 418 33.55 -17.34 2.33
CA GLU A 418 32.75 -17.82 1.21
C GLU A 418 31.23 -17.66 1.43
N LEU A 419 30.82 -17.06 2.55
CA LEU A 419 29.43 -16.98 3.01
C LEU A 419 28.50 -16.23 2.05
N VAL A 420 29.03 -15.24 1.34
CA VAL A 420 28.25 -14.45 0.38
C VAL A 420 28.22 -15.12 -0.98
N LYS A 421 27.06 -15.58 -1.38
CA LYS A 421 26.78 -16.12 -2.71
C LYS A 421 25.61 -15.38 -3.33
N LYS A 422 25.68 -15.17 -4.65
CA LYS A 422 24.58 -14.63 -5.43
C LYS A 422 23.53 -15.73 -5.62
N GLY A 423 22.25 -15.41 -5.46
CA GLY A 423 21.17 -16.33 -5.83
C GLY A 423 21.16 -16.60 -7.34
N THR A 424 20.60 -17.73 -7.76
CA THR A 424 20.64 -18.18 -9.17
C THR A 424 19.26 -18.27 -9.82
N THR A 425 18.17 -18.27 -9.04
CA THR A 425 16.80 -18.45 -9.53
C THR A 425 16.05 -17.12 -9.56
N SER A 426 15.20 -16.93 -10.56
CA SER A 426 14.43 -15.68 -10.70
C SER A 426 13.04 -15.74 -10.06
N PHE A 427 12.42 -16.92 -10.00
CA PHE A 427 11.06 -17.12 -9.48
C PHE A 427 11.07 -17.14 -7.94
N VAL A 428 11.18 -15.95 -7.35
CA VAL A 428 11.19 -15.76 -5.89
C VAL A 428 10.40 -14.51 -5.55
N GLY A 429 9.28 -14.67 -4.87
CA GLY A 429 8.31 -13.59 -4.73
C GLY A 429 7.21 -13.89 -3.74
N GLY A 430 6.35 -12.90 -3.53
CA GLY A 430 5.16 -13.03 -2.70
C GLY A 430 3.99 -12.26 -3.28
N VAL A 431 2.80 -12.79 -3.03
CA VAL A 431 1.53 -12.11 -3.26
C VAL A 431 0.94 -11.75 -1.90
N SER A 432 0.46 -10.52 -1.78
CA SER A 432 -0.15 -10.03 -0.56
C SER A 432 -1.34 -9.18 -0.92
N ASP A 433 -2.45 -9.40 -0.21
CA ASP A 433 -3.58 -8.51 -0.26
C ASP A 433 -3.63 -7.58 0.96
N GLY A 434 -2.58 -7.50 1.78
CA GLY A 434 -2.57 -6.72 3.02
C GLY A 434 -3.11 -7.47 4.24
N GLU A 435 -3.82 -8.59 4.06
CA GLU A 435 -4.44 -9.39 5.13
C GLU A 435 -4.00 -10.86 5.07
N TYR A 436 -4.09 -11.46 3.88
CA TYR A 436 -3.64 -12.79 3.51
C TYR A 436 -2.58 -12.71 2.41
N GLY A 437 -1.84 -13.79 2.22
CA GLY A 437 -0.78 -13.81 1.21
C GLY A 437 -0.09 -15.15 1.10
N ALA A 438 0.73 -15.27 0.07
CA ALA A 438 1.57 -16.43 -0.15
C ALA A 438 2.95 -15.99 -0.63
N THR A 439 3.94 -16.84 -0.39
CA THR A 439 5.32 -16.63 -0.84
C THR A 439 5.84 -17.90 -1.47
N ALA A 440 6.65 -17.75 -2.52
CA ALA A 440 7.28 -18.84 -3.24
C ALA A 440 8.79 -18.60 -3.37
N PHE A 441 9.55 -19.68 -3.18
CA PHE A 441 10.98 -19.75 -3.39
C PHE A 441 11.29 -20.94 -4.30
N ASP A 442 11.62 -20.64 -5.56
CA ASP A 442 12.38 -21.55 -6.41
C ASP A 442 13.80 -21.66 -5.83
N PHE A 443 13.95 -22.54 -4.85
CA PHE A 443 15.13 -22.62 -4.03
C PHE A 443 16.21 -23.42 -4.74
N HIS A 444 17.40 -22.83 -4.83
CA HIS A 444 18.63 -23.51 -5.21
C HIS A 444 19.76 -23.03 -4.29
N SER A 445 20.20 -23.90 -3.38
CA SER A 445 21.26 -23.57 -2.42
C SER A 445 22.60 -23.41 -3.16
N PRO A 446 23.24 -22.23 -3.13
CA PRO A 446 24.52 -22.01 -3.79
C PRO A 446 25.69 -22.72 -3.10
N PHE A 447 25.49 -23.26 -1.90
CA PHE A 447 26.50 -24.00 -1.14
C PHE A 447 26.41 -25.50 -1.32
N SER A 448 25.19 -26.03 -1.32
CA SER A 448 24.95 -27.46 -1.17
C SER A 448 24.32 -28.10 -2.41
N GLY A 449 23.85 -27.30 -3.36
CA GLY A 449 23.17 -27.77 -4.57
C GLY A 449 21.75 -28.30 -4.33
N VAL A 450 21.22 -28.22 -3.10
CA VAL A 450 19.83 -28.57 -2.81
C VAL A 450 18.92 -27.68 -3.64
N SER A 451 18.00 -28.29 -4.37
CA SER A 451 16.94 -27.60 -5.11
C SER A 451 15.57 -28.01 -4.58
N ALA A 452 14.63 -27.08 -4.48
CA ALA A 452 13.25 -27.35 -4.07
C ALA A 452 12.29 -26.22 -4.48
N ARG A 453 11.00 -26.54 -4.63
CA ARG A 453 9.91 -25.55 -4.63
C ARG A 453 9.39 -25.39 -3.21
N LYS A 454 9.67 -24.25 -2.57
CA LYS A 454 9.22 -23.96 -1.20
C LYS A 454 8.17 -22.86 -1.23
N SER A 455 7.03 -23.06 -0.57
CA SER A 455 6.01 -22.04 -0.43
C SER A 455 5.38 -21.98 0.96
N TRP A 456 4.94 -20.78 1.32
CA TRP A 456 4.27 -20.48 2.59
C TRP A 456 2.98 -19.73 2.31
N PHE A 457 1.88 -20.18 2.91
CA PHE A 457 0.54 -19.65 2.72
C PHE A 457 -0.01 -19.18 4.06
N PHE A 458 -0.33 -17.89 4.15
CA PHE A 458 -0.65 -17.22 5.40
C PHE A 458 -2.15 -16.92 5.49
N PHE A 459 -2.82 -17.56 6.44
CA PHE A 459 -4.25 -17.38 6.74
C PHE A 459 -4.44 -16.50 7.98
N ASP A 460 -5.42 -16.81 8.83
CA ASP A 460 -5.60 -16.11 10.09
C ASP A 460 -4.83 -16.80 11.21
N ASP A 461 -5.16 -18.05 11.52
CA ASP A 461 -4.61 -18.75 12.68
C ASP A 461 -3.47 -19.70 12.32
N GLU A 462 -3.31 -19.98 11.02
CA GLU A 462 -2.42 -20.99 10.49
C GLU A 462 -1.52 -20.49 9.36
N ILE A 463 -0.39 -21.18 9.22
CA ILE A 463 0.52 -21.03 8.09
C ILE A 463 0.75 -22.42 7.49
N VAL A 464 0.38 -22.61 6.24
CA VAL A 464 0.66 -23.87 5.52
C VAL A 464 2.00 -23.73 4.80
N CYS A 465 2.88 -24.71 5.00
CA CYS A 465 4.23 -24.72 4.48
C CYS A 465 4.41 -25.95 3.59
N LEU A 466 4.68 -25.73 2.31
CA LEU A 466 4.83 -26.79 1.31
C LEU A 466 6.24 -26.81 0.73
N GLY A 467 6.72 -28.02 0.44
CA GLY A 467 7.97 -28.31 -0.25
C GLY A 467 7.76 -29.41 -1.27
N ALA A 468 8.26 -29.24 -2.49
CA ALA A 468 8.24 -30.26 -3.54
C ALA A 468 9.54 -30.26 -4.36
N GLY A 469 9.85 -31.37 -5.02
CA GLY A 469 11.03 -31.47 -5.89
C GLY A 469 12.36 -31.45 -5.15
N ILE A 470 12.39 -31.75 -3.85
CA ILE A 470 13.59 -31.67 -3.03
C ILE A 470 14.62 -32.66 -3.57
N THR A 471 15.70 -32.11 -4.11
CA THR A 471 16.71 -32.86 -4.83
C THR A 471 18.10 -32.38 -4.45
N ALA A 472 18.99 -33.31 -4.13
CA ALA A 472 20.40 -33.02 -3.88
C ALA A 472 21.28 -34.23 -4.24
N ASP A 473 22.55 -33.98 -4.57
CA ASP A 473 23.56 -35.02 -4.79
C ASP A 473 24.41 -35.31 -3.55
N ALA A 474 24.25 -34.50 -2.50
CA ALA A 474 25.02 -34.60 -1.27
C ALA A 474 24.82 -35.97 -0.59
N PRO A 475 25.91 -36.62 -0.12
CA PRO A 475 25.82 -37.90 0.56
C PRO A 475 25.26 -37.81 1.98
N GLN A 476 25.24 -36.62 2.60
CA GLN A 476 24.62 -36.39 3.89
C GLN A 476 23.10 -36.19 3.75
N PRO A 477 22.32 -36.42 4.83
CA PRO A 477 20.89 -36.17 4.83
C PRO A 477 20.53 -34.70 4.53
N VAL A 478 19.43 -34.49 3.82
CA VAL A 478 18.80 -33.18 3.65
C VAL A 478 17.64 -33.07 4.62
N VAL A 479 17.59 -31.99 5.40
CA VAL A 479 16.58 -31.81 6.44
C VAL A 479 15.82 -30.51 6.23
N THR A 480 14.49 -30.54 6.29
CA THR A 480 13.66 -29.34 6.46
C THR A 480 13.41 -29.10 7.94
N THR A 481 13.79 -27.94 8.46
CA THR A 481 13.53 -27.60 9.86
C THR A 481 12.22 -26.83 10.01
N LEU A 482 11.28 -27.37 10.80
CA LEU A 482 10.01 -26.69 11.08
C LEU A 482 10.22 -25.56 12.09
N ASN A 483 10.95 -25.83 13.17
CA ASN A 483 11.40 -24.79 14.09
C ASN A 483 12.64 -25.23 14.89
N GLN A 484 13.39 -24.24 15.37
CA GLN A 484 14.47 -24.38 16.34
C GLN A 484 14.49 -23.12 17.21
N SER A 485 13.89 -23.17 18.40
CA SER A 485 13.65 -22.04 19.29
C SER A 485 14.14 -22.32 20.72
N LEU A 486 14.17 -21.29 21.57
CA LEU A 486 14.27 -21.51 23.01
C LEU A 486 13.10 -22.37 23.47
N SER A 487 13.38 -23.32 24.36
CA SER A 487 12.38 -24.25 24.88
C SER A 487 11.69 -23.67 26.11
N TYR A 488 10.37 -23.53 26.06
CA TYR A 488 9.55 -23.13 27.20
C TYR A 488 8.39 -24.10 27.43
N GLY A 489 8.37 -24.72 28.61
CA GLY A 489 7.31 -25.64 29.01
C GLY A 489 7.39 -27.04 28.38
N PRO A 490 6.32 -27.83 28.51
CA PRO A 490 6.26 -29.19 27.98
C PRO A 490 6.12 -29.22 26.45
N THR A 491 6.50 -30.35 25.85
CA THR A 491 6.18 -30.68 24.46
C THR A 491 5.10 -31.75 24.44
N TRP A 492 4.12 -31.63 23.55
CA TRP A 492 3.09 -32.62 23.33
C TRP A 492 3.27 -33.27 21.97
N VAL A 493 3.16 -34.59 21.89
CA VAL A 493 3.20 -35.34 20.62
C VAL A 493 1.98 -36.23 20.57
N ASN A 494 1.05 -35.99 19.64
CA ASN A 494 -0.22 -36.72 19.51
C ASN A 494 -0.96 -36.88 20.86
N GLY A 495 -1.01 -35.82 21.67
CA GLY A 495 -1.66 -35.80 22.98
C GLY A 495 -0.83 -36.39 24.13
N SER A 496 0.34 -36.98 23.83
CA SER A 496 1.28 -37.46 24.85
C SER A 496 2.16 -36.30 25.33
N ARG A 497 1.99 -35.91 26.59
CA ARG A 497 2.82 -34.89 27.25
C ARG A 497 4.24 -35.40 27.50
N LYS A 498 5.24 -34.57 27.21
CA LYS A 498 6.65 -34.78 27.51
C LYS A 498 7.18 -33.60 28.33
N THR A 499 7.84 -33.88 29.44
CA THR A 499 8.26 -32.87 30.43
C THR A 499 9.76 -32.88 30.73
N GLU A 500 10.49 -33.84 30.17
CA GLU A 500 11.94 -34.03 30.36
C GLU A 500 12.69 -33.70 29.06
N GLU A 501 14.03 -33.61 29.16
CA GLU A 501 14.86 -33.59 27.96
C GLU A 501 14.60 -34.87 27.15
N LEU A 502 14.40 -34.71 25.85
CA LEU A 502 13.97 -35.79 24.99
C LEU A 502 14.58 -35.61 23.60
N GLU A 503 14.78 -36.75 22.95
CA GLU A 503 15.18 -36.85 21.56
C GLU A 503 14.43 -38.05 20.98
N LEU A 504 13.62 -37.80 19.96
CA LEU A 504 12.67 -38.77 19.41
C LEU A 504 12.77 -38.78 17.88
N GLU A 505 12.87 -39.97 17.33
CA GLU A 505 12.59 -40.26 15.93
C GLU A 505 11.12 -40.68 15.83
N LEU A 506 10.35 -39.98 15.00
CA LEU A 506 8.91 -40.11 14.85
C LEU A 506 8.58 -40.30 13.37
N GLN A 507 7.37 -40.76 13.08
CA GLN A 507 6.85 -40.93 11.72
C GLN A 507 5.52 -40.20 11.60
N GLY A 508 5.38 -39.38 10.56
CA GLY A 508 4.14 -38.69 10.24
C GLY A 508 3.04 -39.62 9.67
N PRO A 509 1.78 -39.15 9.55
CA PRO A 509 1.31 -37.85 9.99
C PRO A 509 1.17 -37.78 11.52
N LEU A 510 1.51 -36.63 12.10
CA LEU A 510 1.42 -36.39 13.54
C LEU A 510 1.22 -34.91 13.83
N TRP A 511 0.89 -34.57 15.06
CA TRP A 511 0.96 -33.20 15.54
C TRP A 511 1.85 -33.08 16.79
N VAL A 512 2.53 -31.93 16.88
CA VAL A 512 3.36 -31.51 18.01
C VAL A 512 2.83 -30.18 18.53
N ASN A 513 2.79 -29.97 19.84
CA ASN A 513 2.62 -28.63 20.41
C ASN A 513 3.77 -28.31 21.37
N HIS A 514 4.40 -27.15 21.20
CA HIS A 514 5.45 -26.64 22.08
C HIS A 514 5.35 -25.12 22.20
N ASP A 515 5.48 -24.57 23.42
CA ASP A 515 5.40 -23.13 23.70
C ASP A 515 4.17 -22.42 23.06
N SER A 516 3.02 -23.12 23.12
CA SER A 516 1.77 -22.73 22.45
C SER A 516 1.93 -22.48 20.94
N ILE A 517 2.71 -23.32 20.27
CA ILE A 517 2.78 -23.40 18.82
C ILE A 517 2.51 -24.85 18.44
N GLY A 518 1.42 -25.07 17.70
CA GLY A 518 1.09 -26.34 17.09
C GLY A 518 1.82 -26.52 15.75
N TYR A 519 2.30 -27.72 15.49
CA TYR A 519 2.86 -28.16 14.20
C TYR A 519 2.11 -29.41 13.79
N ILE A 520 1.51 -29.42 12.61
CA ILE A 520 0.76 -30.57 12.09
C ILE A 520 1.44 -31.02 10.81
N LEU A 521 2.00 -32.22 10.83
CA LEU A 521 2.62 -32.83 9.67
C LEU A 521 1.55 -33.61 8.91
N LEU A 522 1.39 -33.27 7.64
CA LEU A 522 0.34 -33.80 6.78
C LEU A 522 0.77 -35.05 6.00
N ASP A 523 2.08 -35.28 5.90
CA ASP A 523 2.71 -36.38 5.18
C ASP A 523 3.27 -37.47 6.13
N THR A 524 3.82 -38.54 5.56
CA THR A 524 4.45 -39.66 6.26
C THR A 524 5.97 -39.54 6.33
N GLY A 525 6.51 -38.33 6.49
CA GLY A 525 7.95 -38.10 6.60
C GLY A 525 8.55 -38.62 7.91
N GLU A 526 9.87 -38.88 7.89
CA GLU A 526 10.65 -39.14 9.09
C GLU A 526 10.89 -37.82 9.83
N VAL A 527 10.61 -37.82 11.13
CA VAL A 527 10.56 -36.60 11.94
C VAL A 527 11.50 -36.74 13.11
N TRP A 528 12.44 -35.82 13.21
CA TRP A 528 13.31 -35.74 14.37
C TRP A 528 12.91 -34.56 15.25
N LEU A 529 12.60 -34.86 16.50
CA LEU A 529 12.16 -33.91 17.51
C LEU A 529 13.10 -33.99 18.72
N ARG A 530 13.60 -32.84 19.16
CA ARG A 530 14.51 -32.72 20.29
C ARG A 530 14.13 -31.54 21.18
N GLN A 531 14.03 -31.78 22.48
CA GLN A 531 13.96 -30.74 23.51
C GLN A 531 15.10 -31.01 24.48
N GLY A 532 16.15 -30.18 24.49
CA GLY A 532 17.31 -30.42 25.34
C GLY A 532 18.38 -29.36 25.30
N LYS A 533 19.44 -29.55 26.10
CA LYS A 533 20.51 -28.56 26.25
C LYS A 533 21.36 -28.49 25.00
N SER A 534 21.64 -27.28 24.55
CA SER A 534 22.62 -27.01 23.50
C SER A 534 23.61 -25.98 24.01
N THR A 535 24.90 -26.18 23.69
CA THR A 535 25.99 -25.35 24.20
C THR A 535 26.86 -24.86 23.04
N GLY A 536 27.26 -23.60 23.09
CA GLY A 536 28.28 -23.03 22.23
C GLY A 536 28.78 -21.71 22.80
N THR A 537 29.50 -20.92 21.99
CA THR A 537 30.13 -19.67 22.46
C THR A 537 29.85 -18.55 21.47
N TRP A 538 29.83 -17.31 21.96
CA TRP A 538 29.74 -16.14 21.08
C TRP A 538 30.96 -16.05 20.16
N ARG A 539 32.14 -16.44 20.66
CA ARG A 539 33.38 -16.51 19.87
C ARG A 539 33.26 -17.42 18.65
N SER A 540 32.44 -18.48 18.72
CA SER A 540 32.24 -19.42 17.62
C SER A 540 31.46 -18.86 16.41
N ILE A 541 30.84 -17.68 16.57
CA ILE A 541 30.01 -17.04 15.53
C ILE A 541 30.41 -15.58 15.26
N SER A 542 31.39 -15.06 15.98
CA SER A 542 31.90 -13.69 15.87
C SER A 542 33.33 -13.61 16.39
N HIS A 543 34.21 -12.92 15.66
CA HIS A 543 35.55 -12.62 16.14
C HIS A 543 35.69 -11.23 16.78
N GLN A 544 34.58 -10.53 17.03
CA GLN A 544 34.59 -9.26 17.78
C GLN A 544 35.18 -9.42 19.19
N ASP A 545 35.81 -8.37 19.72
CA ASP A 545 36.43 -8.41 21.06
C ASP A 545 35.43 -8.75 22.18
N ALA A 546 34.18 -8.29 22.05
CA ALA A 546 33.11 -8.56 23.01
C ALA A 546 32.59 -10.02 22.97
N ALA A 547 32.97 -10.82 21.97
CA ALA A 547 32.56 -12.21 21.87
C ALA A 547 33.42 -13.09 22.79
N THR A 548 32.83 -13.82 23.72
CA THR A 548 33.60 -14.63 24.68
C THR A 548 33.60 -16.12 24.30
N ASP A 549 34.64 -16.83 24.76
CA ASP A 549 34.71 -18.31 24.76
C ASP A 549 33.94 -18.93 25.93
N GLU A 550 33.26 -18.11 26.73
CA GLU A 550 32.42 -18.61 27.82
C GLU A 550 31.27 -19.45 27.25
N PRO A 551 31.05 -20.67 27.78
CA PRO A 551 29.99 -21.54 27.30
C PRO A 551 28.62 -20.94 27.62
N VAL A 552 27.79 -20.83 26.58
CA VAL A 552 26.37 -20.46 26.67
C VAL A 552 25.57 -21.73 26.46
N THR A 553 24.93 -22.23 27.52
CA THR A 553 24.06 -23.40 27.49
C THR A 553 22.59 -22.98 27.62
N GLN A 554 21.76 -23.39 26.69
CA GLN A 554 20.33 -23.06 26.65
C GLN A 554 19.49 -24.31 26.36
N GLN A 555 18.26 -24.32 26.86
CA GLN A 555 17.28 -25.34 26.47
C GLN A 555 16.67 -24.97 25.12
N ILE A 556 16.81 -25.87 24.14
CA ILE A 556 16.39 -25.66 22.76
C ILE A 556 15.35 -26.71 22.38
N PHE A 557 14.27 -26.26 21.73
CA PHE A 557 13.31 -27.12 21.04
C PHE A 557 13.66 -27.14 19.56
N THR A 558 13.73 -28.32 18.94
CA THR A 558 14.01 -28.51 17.52
C THR A 558 13.03 -29.54 16.95
N LEU A 559 12.43 -29.24 15.81
CA LEU A 559 11.54 -30.14 15.07
C LEU A 559 11.87 -30.09 13.59
N THR A 560 12.08 -31.25 12.99
CA THR A 560 12.56 -31.38 11.61
C THR A 560 11.89 -32.53 10.87
N VAL A 561 11.91 -32.46 9.53
CA VAL A 561 11.59 -33.55 8.60
C VAL A 561 12.86 -33.93 7.86
N ASP A 562 13.23 -35.22 7.90
CA ASP A 562 14.37 -35.79 7.19
C ASP A 562 13.95 -36.31 5.81
N HIS A 563 14.67 -35.88 4.77
CA HIS A 563 14.48 -36.32 3.38
C HIS A 563 15.48 -37.40 2.95
N GLY A 564 16.33 -37.83 3.88
CA GLY A 564 17.39 -38.80 3.67
C GLY A 564 18.57 -38.24 2.86
N ALA A 565 19.55 -39.11 2.62
CA ALA A 565 20.69 -38.80 1.77
C ALA A 565 20.30 -38.86 0.29
N ARG A 566 20.85 -37.94 -0.51
CA ARG A 566 20.60 -37.84 -1.97
C ARG A 566 19.11 -37.90 -2.35
N PRO A 567 18.25 -37.06 -1.76
CA PRO A 567 16.83 -37.06 -2.09
C PRO A 567 16.63 -36.79 -3.58
N ARG A 568 15.59 -37.41 -4.14
CA ARG A 568 15.12 -37.21 -5.50
C ARG A 568 13.61 -36.98 -5.44
N ASP A 569 13.17 -35.79 -5.85
CA ASP A 569 11.76 -35.42 -5.87
C ASP A 569 11.04 -35.61 -4.51
N ALA A 570 11.77 -35.44 -3.40
CA ALA A 570 11.17 -35.50 -2.07
C ALA A 570 10.30 -34.26 -1.81
N ALA A 571 9.40 -34.35 -0.83
CA ALA A 571 8.42 -33.32 -0.52
C ALA A 571 8.18 -33.22 0.98
N TYR A 572 7.64 -32.08 1.42
CA TYR A 572 7.05 -31.93 2.75
C TYR A 572 5.75 -31.13 2.68
N ALA A 573 4.85 -31.36 3.63
CA ALA A 573 3.67 -30.55 3.88
C ALA A 573 3.38 -30.49 5.39
N TYR A 574 3.42 -29.29 5.97
CA TYR A 574 3.06 -29.08 7.37
C TYR A 574 2.29 -27.77 7.59
N VAL A 575 1.52 -27.72 8.67
CA VAL A 575 0.82 -26.53 9.15
C VAL A 575 1.44 -26.07 10.45
N VAL A 576 1.64 -24.77 10.59
CA VAL A 576 2.02 -24.10 11.83
C VAL A 576 0.78 -23.39 12.38
N LEU A 577 0.50 -23.58 13.67
CA LEU A 577 -0.56 -22.93 14.42
C LEU A 577 0.06 -22.14 15.57
N PRO A 578 0.35 -20.85 15.39
CA PRO A 578 0.89 -20.04 16.48
C PRO A 578 -0.20 -19.70 17.51
N ALA A 579 0.19 -19.53 18.77
CA ALA A 579 -0.68 -19.11 19.86
C ALA A 579 -1.86 -20.03 20.21
N VAL A 580 -1.66 -21.34 20.06
CA VAL A 580 -2.66 -22.37 20.42
C VAL A 580 -2.10 -23.39 21.41
N GLY A 581 -2.95 -23.93 22.29
CA GLY A 581 -2.60 -25.03 23.19
C GLY A 581 -2.64 -26.39 22.51
N GLU A 582 -2.33 -27.44 23.26
CA GLU A 582 -2.36 -28.82 22.78
C GLU A 582 -3.77 -29.29 22.41
N HIS A 583 -4.80 -28.79 23.11
CA HIS A 583 -6.18 -29.16 22.84
C HIS A 583 -6.65 -28.58 21.50
N GLU A 584 -6.43 -27.29 21.27
CA GLU A 584 -6.74 -26.63 20.00
C GLU A 584 -5.91 -27.21 18.85
N THR A 585 -4.64 -27.57 19.09
CA THR A 585 -3.81 -28.27 18.09
C THR A 585 -4.43 -29.62 17.71
N ALA A 586 -4.88 -30.40 18.70
CA ALA A 586 -5.54 -31.68 18.46
C ALA A 586 -6.87 -31.52 17.70
N THR A 587 -7.67 -30.52 18.06
CA THR A 587 -8.93 -30.19 17.37
C THR A 587 -8.68 -29.80 15.91
N TYR A 588 -7.71 -28.92 15.66
CA TYR A 588 -7.35 -28.55 14.29
C TYR A 588 -6.87 -29.78 13.50
N ALA A 589 -6.02 -30.62 14.10
CA ALA A 589 -5.50 -31.83 13.43
C ALA A 589 -6.61 -32.80 12.99
N GLN A 590 -7.75 -32.80 13.69
CA GLN A 590 -8.95 -33.57 13.34
C GLN A 590 -9.81 -32.87 12.28
N GLN A 591 -10.02 -31.56 12.40
CA GLN A 591 -10.91 -30.80 11.52
C GLN A 591 -10.30 -30.45 10.17
N ARG A 592 -8.99 -30.17 10.14
CA ARG A 592 -8.20 -29.77 8.96
C ARG A 592 -8.93 -28.74 8.08
N PRO A 593 -9.19 -27.52 8.57
CA PRO A 593 -9.95 -26.51 7.85
C PRO A 593 -9.28 -26.03 6.55
N VAL A 594 -7.97 -26.28 6.40
CA VAL A 594 -7.21 -26.02 5.17
C VAL A 594 -6.89 -27.32 4.45
N GLU A 595 -7.19 -27.35 3.16
CA GLU A 595 -6.86 -28.43 2.24
C GLU A 595 -5.62 -28.08 1.41
N VAL A 596 -4.67 -29.03 1.32
CA VAL A 596 -3.57 -28.96 0.36
C VAL A 596 -4.07 -29.51 -0.97
N VAL A 597 -4.37 -28.62 -1.91
CA VAL A 597 -4.96 -28.95 -3.22
C VAL A 597 -3.92 -29.50 -4.17
N SER A 598 -2.69 -28.94 -4.14
CA SER A 598 -1.56 -29.46 -4.90
C SER A 598 -0.24 -29.14 -4.22
N ASN A 599 0.71 -30.07 -4.30
CA ASN A 599 2.09 -29.87 -3.88
C ASN A 599 3.04 -30.55 -4.87
N THR A 600 3.30 -29.89 -6.01
CA THR A 600 4.14 -30.41 -7.09
C THR A 600 5.21 -29.37 -7.47
N THR A 601 6.15 -29.77 -8.34
CA THR A 601 7.16 -28.85 -8.89
C THR A 601 6.59 -27.80 -9.84
N ALA A 602 5.40 -28.03 -10.40
CA ALA A 602 4.70 -27.13 -11.32
C ALA A 602 3.72 -26.19 -10.59
N VAL A 603 2.94 -26.71 -9.63
CA VAL A 603 1.93 -25.95 -8.89
C VAL A 603 1.91 -26.36 -7.41
N GLN A 604 1.87 -25.36 -6.53
CA GLN A 604 1.58 -25.52 -5.10
C GLN A 604 0.34 -24.69 -4.74
N ALA A 605 -0.70 -25.30 -4.17
CA ALA A 605 -1.96 -24.63 -3.92
C ALA A 605 -2.65 -25.16 -2.65
N VAL A 606 -3.30 -24.25 -1.93
CA VAL A 606 -4.03 -24.54 -0.69
C VAL A 606 -5.38 -23.80 -0.66
N SER A 607 -6.34 -24.35 0.06
CA SER A 607 -7.71 -23.86 0.12
C SER A 607 -8.24 -23.87 1.55
N HIS A 608 -8.65 -22.70 2.05
CA HIS A 608 -9.43 -22.59 3.28
C HIS A 608 -10.87 -22.21 2.93
N THR A 609 -11.74 -23.21 2.78
CA THR A 609 -13.14 -22.99 2.36
C THR A 609 -13.95 -22.21 3.39
N GLY A 610 -13.71 -22.43 4.69
CA GLY A 610 -14.35 -21.65 5.76
C GLY A 610 -14.06 -20.15 5.71
N LEU A 611 -12.84 -19.75 5.34
CA LEU A 611 -12.48 -18.35 5.08
C LEU A 611 -12.77 -17.92 3.64
N GLY A 612 -13.08 -18.86 2.74
CA GLY A 612 -13.13 -18.59 1.30
C GLY A 612 -11.80 -18.04 0.75
N VAL A 613 -10.66 -18.42 1.34
CA VAL A 613 -9.34 -17.97 0.89
C VAL A 613 -8.64 -19.11 0.19
N HIS A 614 -8.21 -18.87 -1.04
CA HIS A 614 -7.50 -19.84 -1.87
C HIS A 614 -6.18 -19.24 -2.35
N HIS A 615 -5.10 -20.01 -2.23
CA HIS A 615 -3.79 -19.60 -2.71
C HIS A 615 -3.28 -20.57 -3.77
N ALA A 616 -2.60 -20.03 -4.78
CA ALA A 616 -1.87 -20.84 -5.76
C ALA A 616 -0.54 -20.18 -6.13
N VAL A 617 0.48 -21.01 -6.26
CA VAL A 617 1.78 -20.69 -6.84
C VAL A 617 1.92 -21.54 -8.10
N PHE A 618 1.90 -20.90 -9.27
CA PHE A 618 2.20 -21.53 -10.55
C PHE A 618 3.67 -21.28 -10.88
N TYR A 619 4.51 -22.31 -10.74
CA TYR A 619 5.90 -22.27 -11.23
C TYR A 619 5.96 -22.48 -12.75
N GLU A 620 4.94 -23.14 -13.30
CA GLU A 620 4.72 -23.38 -14.73
C GLU A 620 3.27 -23.02 -15.10
N PRO A 621 2.98 -22.68 -16.36
CA PRO A 621 1.61 -22.52 -16.84
C PRO A 621 0.76 -23.76 -16.57
N GLY A 622 -0.46 -23.56 -16.09
CA GLY A 622 -1.30 -24.69 -15.67
C GLY A 622 -2.64 -24.27 -15.12
N ALA A 623 -3.38 -25.23 -14.56
CA ALA A 623 -4.67 -25.00 -13.93
C ALA A 623 -4.79 -25.78 -12.62
N ILE A 624 -5.60 -25.25 -11.70
CA ILE A 624 -5.93 -25.86 -10.43
C ILE A 624 -7.43 -25.76 -10.17
N ASP A 625 -8.01 -26.84 -9.66
CA ASP A 625 -9.40 -26.92 -9.20
C ASP A 625 -9.42 -26.85 -7.69
N PHE A 626 -9.98 -25.78 -7.14
CA PHE A 626 -10.19 -25.63 -5.71
C PHE A 626 -11.52 -26.31 -5.30
N PRO A 627 -11.61 -26.77 -4.03
CA PRO A 627 -12.87 -27.22 -3.45
C PRO A 627 -14.00 -26.21 -3.65
N GLY A 628 -15.21 -26.71 -3.90
CA GLY A 628 -16.38 -25.86 -4.15
C GLY A 628 -16.59 -25.45 -5.60
N GLY A 629 -15.80 -25.96 -6.56
CA GLY A 629 -16.04 -25.76 -8.01
C GLY A 629 -15.37 -24.53 -8.62
N LEU A 630 -14.42 -23.93 -7.92
CA LEU A 630 -13.62 -22.81 -8.40
C LEU A 630 -12.39 -23.34 -9.16
N ARG A 631 -12.22 -22.98 -10.43
CA ARG A 631 -11.02 -23.31 -11.22
C ARG A 631 -10.24 -22.06 -11.55
N LEU A 632 -8.92 -22.11 -11.36
CA LEU A 632 -7.98 -21.06 -11.76
C LEU A 632 -6.97 -21.65 -12.74
N ALA A 633 -6.82 -21.04 -13.91
CA ALA A 633 -5.79 -21.38 -14.88
C ALA A 633 -4.90 -20.16 -15.19
N SER A 634 -3.59 -20.30 -15.07
CA SER A 634 -2.62 -19.25 -15.36
C SER A 634 -1.82 -19.59 -16.62
N ALA A 635 -1.74 -18.65 -17.56
CA ALA A 635 -0.95 -18.83 -18.79
C ALA A 635 0.55 -18.59 -18.55
N GLU A 636 0.91 -17.86 -17.50
CA GLU A 636 2.28 -17.61 -17.08
C GLU A 636 2.52 -18.04 -15.62
N PRO A 637 3.79 -18.30 -15.22
CA PRO A 637 4.15 -18.48 -13.83
C PRO A 637 3.83 -17.25 -12.98
N ALA A 638 3.04 -17.41 -11.90
CA ALA A 638 2.60 -16.32 -11.03
C ALA A 638 2.09 -16.83 -9.68
N LEU A 639 1.90 -15.90 -8.74
CA LEU A 639 1.27 -16.17 -7.44
C LEU A 639 -0.13 -15.53 -7.39
N PHE A 640 -1.07 -16.26 -6.78
CA PHE A 640 -2.46 -15.84 -6.62
C PHE A 640 -2.92 -15.98 -5.16
N THR A 641 -3.70 -15.00 -4.71
CA THR A 641 -4.59 -15.10 -3.55
C THR A 641 -5.98 -14.72 -4.01
N LEU A 642 -6.94 -15.62 -3.84
CA LEU A 642 -8.36 -15.41 -4.13
C LEU A 642 -9.12 -15.37 -2.80
N LYS A 643 -9.87 -14.30 -2.56
CA LYS A 643 -10.90 -14.25 -1.52
C LYS A 643 -12.26 -14.39 -2.19
N VAL A 644 -13.01 -15.38 -1.78
CA VAL A 644 -14.27 -15.82 -2.37
C VAL A 644 -15.30 -15.88 -1.26
N SER A 645 -16.54 -15.55 -1.59
CA SER A 645 -17.69 -15.80 -0.74
C SER A 645 -18.86 -16.33 -1.58
N ALA A 646 -20.02 -16.54 -0.96
CA ALA A 646 -21.24 -16.93 -1.67
C ALA A 646 -21.60 -15.94 -2.80
N ALA A 647 -21.10 -14.71 -2.70
CA ALA A 647 -21.22 -13.60 -3.63
C ALA A 647 -20.28 -13.63 -4.84
N GLY A 648 -19.41 -14.63 -4.98
CA GLY A 648 -18.36 -14.68 -6.00
C GLY A 648 -16.98 -14.31 -5.46
N ILE A 649 -16.08 -13.84 -6.33
CA ILE A 649 -14.72 -13.49 -5.91
C ILE A 649 -14.71 -12.05 -5.40
N GLU A 650 -14.51 -11.87 -4.10
CA GLU A 650 -14.41 -10.56 -3.44
C GLU A 650 -13.10 -9.85 -3.79
N ARG A 651 -12.02 -10.62 -3.99
CA ARG A 651 -10.69 -10.07 -4.24
C ARG A 651 -9.81 -11.08 -4.94
N ILE A 652 -9.06 -10.60 -5.92
CA ILE A 652 -7.95 -11.33 -6.52
C ILE A 652 -6.70 -10.49 -6.29
N SER A 653 -5.68 -11.08 -5.70
CA SER A 653 -4.35 -10.51 -5.71
C SER A 653 -3.45 -11.41 -6.53
N VAL A 654 -2.69 -10.79 -7.44
CA VAL A 654 -1.73 -11.46 -8.31
C VAL A 654 -0.37 -10.81 -8.20
N ALA A 655 0.71 -11.59 -8.33
CA ALA A 655 2.06 -11.06 -8.41
C ALA A 655 2.93 -11.89 -9.35
N ASP A 656 3.79 -11.21 -10.11
CA ASP A 656 4.90 -11.83 -10.83
C ASP A 656 6.15 -11.85 -9.92
N PRO A 657 6.57 -13.03 -9.44
CA PRO A 657 7.74 -13.16 -8.57
C PRO A 657 9.07 -12.96 -9.34
N THR A 658 9.06 -13.02 -10.67
CA THR A 658 10.26 -12.84 -11.49
C THR A 658 10.58 -11.37 -11.72
N ARG A 659 9.58 -10.48 -11.60
CA ARG A 659 9.65 -9.04 -11.89
C ARG A 659 9.95 -8.72 -13.36
N LYS A 660 9.57 -9.62 -14.28
CA LYS A 660 9.88 -9.54 -15.72
C LYS A 660 8.63 -9.42 -16.59
N LEU A 661 7.47 -9.87 -16.11
CA LEU A 661 6.22 -9.84 -16.88
C LEU A 661 5.63 -8.43 -16.92
N GLU A 662 5.19 -8.01 -18.10
CA GLU A 662 4.42 -6.77 -18.27
C GLU A 662 2.92 -7.00 -18.08
N LYS A 663 2.44 -8.19 -18.44
CA LYS A 663 1.04 -8.61 -18.36
C LYS A 663 0.97 -10.05 -17.85
N LEU A 664 -0.16 -10.39 -17.25
CA LEU A 664 -0.50 -11.74 -16.80
C LEU A 664 -1.88 -12.10 -17.35
N SER A 665 -1.98 -13.26 -17.99
CA SER A 665 -3.22 -13.81 -18.51
C SER A 665 -3.65 -15.02 -17.70
N PHE A 666 -4.88 -15.00 -17.21
CA PHE A 666 -5.43 -16.11 -16.43
C PHE A 666 -6.93 -16.25 -16.63
N ARG A 667 -7.45 -17.44 -16.36
CA ARG A 667 -8.86 -17.80 -16.54
C ARG A 667 -9.43 -18.30 -15.23
N LEU A 668 -10.62 -17.83 -14.89
CA LEU A 668 -11.34 -18.18 -13.67
C LEU A 668 -12.69 -18.76 -14.03
N GLN A 669 -12.92 -20.00 -13.60
CA GLN A 669 -14.24 -20.62 -13.64
C GLN A 669 -14.82 -20.63 -12.23
N LEU A 670 -16.01 -20.08 -12.07
CA LEU A 670 -16.71 -19.98 -10.80
C LEU A 670 -17.64 -21.18 -10.58
N PRO A 671 -18.03 -21.46 -9.32
CA PRO A 671 -18.91 -22.59 -8.99
C PRO A 671 -20.26 -22.60 -9.73
N ASP A 672 -20.76 -21.44 -10.15
CA ASP A 672 -22.01 -21.27 -10.90
C ASP A 672 -21.83 -21.45 -12.43
N GLY A 673 -20.66 -21.88 -12.88
CA GLY A 673 -20.35 -22.16 -14.27
C GLY A 673 -19.85 -20.96 -15.07
N ARG A 674 -19.84 -19.75 -14.50
CA ARG A 674 -19.26 -18.58 -15.18
C ARG A 674 -17.77 -18.74 -15.38
N ASP A 675 -17.29 -18.33 -16.55
CA ASP A 675 -15.91 -18.55 -16.97
C ASP A 675 -15.37 -17.26 -17.59
N THR A 676 -14.35 -16.68 -16.95
CA THR A 676 -13.81 -15.36 -17.27
C THR A 676 -12.32 -15.47 -17.56
N ALA A 677 -11.92 -15.10 -18.77
CA ALA A 677 -10.51 -14.88 -19.11
C ALA A 677 -10.13 -13.42 -18.87
N LEU A 678 -9.02 -13.21 -18.17
CA LEU A 678 -8.52 -11.89 -17.78
C LEU A 678 -7.11 -11.73 -18.30
N THR A 679 -6.77 -10.50 -18.67
CA THR A 679 -5.38 -10.10 -18.95
C THR A 679 -5.15 -8.77 -18.27
N VAL A 680 -4.24 -8.75 -17.31
CA VAL A 680 -3.99 -7.59 -16.45
C VAL A 680 -2.58 -7.07 -16.66
N ALA A 681 -2.42 -5.76 -16.66
CA ALA A 681 -1.10 -5.13 -16.66
C ALA A 681 -0.49 -5.24 -15.27
N LEU A 682 0.73 -5.80 -15.18
CA LEU A 682 1.43 -5.94 -13.92
C LEU A 682 2.21 -4.66 -13.58
N PRO A 683 2.42 -4.36 -12.29
CA PRO A 683 3.27 -3.26 -11.85
C PRO A 683 4.67 -3.34 -12.49
N ARG A 684 5.17 -2.20 -13.00
CA ARG A 684 6.46 -2.12 -13.72
C ARG A 684 7.49 -1.26 -12.99
N ASN A 685 8.72 -1.25 -13.52
CA ASN A 685 9.83 -0.42 -13.05
C ASN A 685 10.08 -0.63 -11.55
N GLN A 686 10.16 0.45 -10.79
CA GLN A 686 10.38 0.44 -9.35
C GLN A 686 9.31 -0.33 -8.56
N PHE A 687 8.15 -0.64 -9.16
CA PHE A 687 7.05 -1.41 -8.56
C PHE A 687 6.98 -2.86 -9.04
N ALA A 688 7.88 -3.31 -9.92
CA ALA A 688 7.87 -4.69 -10.41
C ALA A 688 7.99 -5.69 -9.24
N GLY A 689 7.07 -6.66 -9.17
CA GLY A 689 6.95 -7.62 -8.06
C GLY A 689 5.97 -7.20 -6.96
N LYS A 690 5.46 -5.96 -6.97
CA LYS A 690 4.33 -5.54 -6.14
C LYS A 690 3.10 -6.34 -6.55
N SER A 691 2.29 -6.75 -5.57
CA SER A 691 1.00 -7.38 -5.83
C SER A 691 0.04 -6.41 -6.50
N LEU A 692 -0.58 -6.84 -7.58
CA LEU A 692 -1.74 -6.19 -8.18
C LEU A 692 -2.99 -6.75 -7.52
N ARG A 693 -3.78 -5.87 -6.91
CA ARG A 693 -5.13 -6.22 -6.45
C ARG A 693 -6.10 -5.88 -7.56
N ILE A 694 -6.87 -6.87 -7.98
CA ILE A 694 -7.98 -6.73 -8.90
C ILE A 694 -9.24 -6.69 -8.02
N GLY A 695 -10.16 -5.79 -8.37
CA GLY A 695 -11.43 -5.61 -7.68
C GLY A 695 -12.26 -6.91 -7.62
N PRO A 696 -13.38 -6.89 -6.90
CA PRO A 696 -14.24 -8.06 -6.80
C PRO A 696 -14.70 -8.50 -8.19
N LEU A 697 -14.35 -9.71 -8.61
CA LEU A 697 -15.04 -10.38 -9.72
C LEU A 697 -16.29 -11.01 -9.14
N LYS A 698 -17.29 -10.15 -9.03
CA LYS A 698 -18.56 -10.47 -8.38
C LYS A 698 -19.27 -11.59 -9.10
N ALA A 699 -20.07 -12.33 -8.35
CA ALA A 699 -21.09 -13.19 -8.90
C ALA A 699 -22.25 -12.40 -9.50
N GLY A 700 -22.00 -11.83 -10.68
CA GLY A 700 -22.91 -10.90 -11.33
C GLY A 700 -22.59 -9.46 -10.93
N TYR A 701 -22.87 -8.56 -11.88
CA TYR A 701 -22.99 -7.10 -11.71
C TYR A 701 -21.69 -6.31 -11.86
N THR A 702 -21.21 -6.23 -13.10
CA THR A 702 -20.23 -5.25 -13.58
C THR A 702 -20.99 -4.02 -14.07
N PRO A 703 -20.54 -2.79 -13.76
CA PRO A 703 -21.04 -1.62 -14.46
C PRO A 703 -20.82 -1.74 -15.97
N PHE A 704 -21.83 -1.40 -16.75
CA PHE A 704 -21.88 -1.40 -18.20
C PHE A 704 -21.83 0.01 -18.81
N LEU A 705 -22.03 1.07 -18.02
CA LEU A 705 -21.82 2.47 -18.42
C LEU A 705 -20.59 3.09 -17.71
N LEU A 706 -20.45 2.89 -16.40
CA LEU A 706 -19.30 3.34 -15.62
C LEU A 706 -18.04 2.58 -16.01
N ARG A 707 -16.94 3.31 -16.17
CA ARG A 707 -15.63 2.75 -16.52
C ARG A 707 -14.90 2.25 -15.28
N GLU A 708 -14.91 0.93 -15.07
CA GLU A 708 -14.27 0.31 -13.89
C GLU A 708 -12.77 0.64 -13.81
N ASP A 709 -12.06 0.67 -14.93
CA ASP A 709 -10.65 1.03 -14.99
C ASP A 709 -10.39 2.49 -14.58
N VAL A 710 -11.28 3.41 -14.98
CA VAL A 710 -11.21 4.83 -14.57
C VAL A 710 -11.53 4.98 -13.08
N LEU A 711 -12.58 4.31 -12.60
CA LEU A 711 -12.94 4.30 -11.17
C LEU A 711 -11.80 3.75 -10.31
N ALA A 712 -11.20 2.64 -10.71
CA ALA A 712 -10.06 2.03 -10.02
C ALA A 712 -8.82 2.93 -10.05
N ALA A 713 -8.51 3.55 -11.20
CA ALA A 713 -7.41 4.49 -11.31
C ALA A 713 -7.62 5.74 -10.43
N HIS A 714 -8.83 6.26 -10.36
CA HIS A 714 -9.18 7.36 -9.47
C HIS A 714 -9.09 6.97 -7.99
N GLN A 715 -9.62 5.80 -7.61
CA GLN A 715 -9.47 5.26 -6.25
C GLN A 715 -8.01 5.13 -5.84
N GLN A 716 -7.17 4.59 -6.73
CA GLN A 716 -5.75 4.46 -6.49
C GLN A 716 -5.09 5.83 -6.27
N ARG A 717 -5.32 6.79 -7.16
CA ARG A 717 -4.76 8.14 -7.04
C ARG A 717 -5.22 8.88 -5.79
N ILE A 718 -6.48 8.71 -5.39
CA ILE A 718 -6.99 9.23 -4.11
C ILE A 718 -6.22 8.62 -2.94
N THR A 719 -6.00 7.30 -2.97
CA THR A 719 -5.23 6.57 -1.95
C THR A 719 -3.76 7.01 -1.92
N GLU A 720 -3.21 7.40 -3.07
CA GLU A 720 -1.85 7.93 -3.23
C GLU A 720 -1.73 9.43 -2.89
N GLY A 721 -2.83 10.09 -2.47
CA GLY A 721 -2.81 11.49 -2.02
C GLY A 721 -2.93 12.54 -3.12
N ASP A 722 -3.55 12.23 -4.26
CA ASP A 722 -3.83 13.19 -5.33
C ASP A 722 -4.77 14.31 -4.84
N ALA A 723 -4.20 15.49 -4.58
CA ALA A 723 -4.91 16.62 -3.98
C ALA A 723 -6.16 17.07 -4.75
N LEU A 724 -6.16 16.94 -6.09
CA LEU A 724 -7.28 17.35 -6.92
C LEU A 724 -8.44 16.36 -6.84
N LEU A 725 -8.13 15.06 -6.93
CA LEU A 725 -9.15 14.01 -6.78
C LEU A 725 -9.67 13.92 -5.35
N THR A 726 -8.85 14.19 -4.33
CA THR A 726 -9.32 14.30 -2.94
C THR A 726 -10.31 15.44 -2.78
N ALA A 727 -10.04 16.64 -3.32
CA ALA A 727 -10.98 17.76 -3.26
C ALA A 727 -12.30 17.50 -4.02
N ASP A 728 -12.20 16.78 -5.15
CA ASP A 728 -13.35 16.31 -5.90
C ASP A 728 -14.18 15.31 -5.09
N LEU A 729 -13.53 14.39 -4.37
CA LEU A 729 -14.18 13.41 -3.49
C LEU A 729 -14.91 14.13 -2.36
N ASP A 730 -14.27 15.10 -1.70
CA ASP A 730 -14.92 15.89 -0.64
C ASP A 730 -16.21 16.57 -1.13
N THR A 731 -16.24 17.02 -2.38
CA THR A 731 -17.44 17.60 -2.98
C THR A 731 -18.54 16.56 -3.18
N VAL A 732 -18.18 15.37 -3.69
CA VAL A 732 -19.11 14.25 -3.83
C VAL A 732 -19.68 13.83 -2.47
N LEU A 733 -18.83 13.73 -1.45
CA LEU A 733 -19.25 13.32 -0.10
C LEU A 733 -20.19 14.35 0.56
N ARG A 734 -19.94 15.65 0.37
CA ARG A 734 -20.88 16.69 0.84
C ARG A 734 -22.26 16.56 0.19
N LEU A 735 -22.31 16.30 -1.12
CA LEU A 735 -23.58 16.10 -1.80
C LEU A 735 -24.26 14.80 -1.32
N ALA A 736 -23.49 13.74 -1.10
CA ALA A 736 -24.02 12.46 -0.63
C ALA A 736 -24.58 12.58 0.79
N ASP A 737 -23.92 13.34 1.66
CA ASP A 737 -24.45 13.64 3.01
C ASP A 737 -25.75 14.45 2.95
N LEU A 738 -25.96 15.31 1.94
CA LEU A 738 -27.26 15.94 1.70
C LEU A 738 -28.31 14.93 1.21
N ALA A 739 -27.93 13.96 0.38
CA ALA A 739 -28.82 12.89 -0.07
C ALA A 739 -29.26 12.00 1.10
N LEU A 740 -28.38 11.70 2.06
CA LEU A 740 -28.72 10.93 3.27
C LEU A 740 -29.86 11.55 4.10
N ALA A 741 -30.02 12.87 4.04
CA ALA A 741 -31.06 13.60 4.77
C ALA A 741 -32.43 13.59 4.06
N ARG A 742 -32.49 13.14 2.80
CA ARG A 742 -33.75 13.07 2.05
C ARG A 742 -34.55 11.83 2.44
N LYS A 743 -35.87 11.91 2.31
CA LYS A 743 -36.75 10.77 2.55
C LYS A 743 -36.75 9.83 1.33
N PRO A 744 -37.10 8.55 1.50
CA PRO A 744 -37.40 7.68 0.37
C PRO A 744 -38.52 8.22 -0.51
N TYR A 745 -38.43 7.92 -1.80
CA TYR A 745 -39.40 8.29 -2.82
C TYR A 745 -40.27 7.08 -3.15
N SER A 746 -41.58 7.28 -3.33
CA SER A 746 -42.50 6.24 -3.75
C SER A 746 -43.47 6.78 -4.79
N VAL A 747 -43.79 5.96 -5.78
CA VAL A 747 -44.84 6.26 -6.76
C VAL A 747 -46.20 6.43 -6.06
N THR A 748 -46.45 5.73 -4.95
CA THR A 748 -47.76 5.70 -4.29
C THR A 748 -48.10 6.99 -3.52
N GLU A 749 -47.14 7.91 -3.36
CA GLU A 749 -47.33 9.18 -2.63
C GLU A 749 -48.16 10.22 -3.39
N LYS A 750 -48.43 10.00 -4.68
CA LYS A 750 -49.19 10.95 -5.50
C LYS A 750 -50.60 11.17 -4.93
N SER A 751 -51.08 12.41 -5.06
CA SER A 751 -52.42 12.81 -4.61
C SER A 751 -53.52 12.36 -5.58
N LYS A 752 -53.21 12.27 -6.88
CA LYS A 752 -54.13 11.86 -7.94
C LYS A 752 -53.98 10.37 -8.25
N VAL A 753 -55.06 9.60 -8.12
CA VAL A 753 -55.08 8.17 -8.47
C VAL A 753 -55.03 8.04 -10.01
N PRO A 754 -54.15 7.19 -10.57
CA PRO A 754 -54.12 6.91 -12.01
C PRO A 754 -55.45 6.33 -12.51
N PRO A 755 -55.77 6.44 -13.82
CA PRO A 755 -57.01 5.92 -14.39
C PRO A 755 -57.28 4.42 -14.14
N SER A 756 -56.25 3.61 -13.91
CA SER A 756 -56.39 2.20 -13.53
C SER A 756 -57.03 1.97 -12.16
N GLY A 757 -57.06 2.98 -11.29
CA GLY A 757 -57.43 2.86 -9.89
C GLY A 757 -56.28 2.41 -8.98
N ASP A 758 -55.10 2.09 -9.53
CA ASP A 758 -53.94 1.60 -8.80
C ASP A 758 -52.89 2.71 -8.61
N LYS A 759 -52.55 3.03 -7.35
CA LYS A 759 -51.51 4.02 -7.02
C LYS A 759 -50.09 3.55 -7.35
N HIS A 760 -49.87 2.26 -7.60
CA HIS A 760 -48.58 1.71 -8.02
C HIS A 760 -48.23 2.02 -9.49
N ASP A 761 -49.20 2.41 -10.31
CA ASP A 761 -48.94 2.78 -11.72
C ASP A 761 -48.35 4.18 -11.86
N TYR A 762 -47.16 4.32 -12.42
CA TYR A 762 -46.54 5.63 -12.63
C TYR A 762 -47.43 6.56 -13.46
N MET A 763 -47.56 7.81 -13.02
CA MET A 763 -48.34 8.84 -13.72
C MET A 763 -47.57 10.16 -13.84
N SER A 764 -47.59 10.76 -15.02
CA SER A 764 -47.07 12.11 -15.22
C SER A 764 -47.86 12.86 -16.30
N VAL A 765 -47.64 14.18 -16.39
CA VAL A 765 -48.26 15.05 -17.40
C VAL A 765 -47.19 15.59 -18.34
N GLY A 766 -47.48 15.55 -19.65
CA GLY A 766 -46.55 15.99 -20.69
C GLY A 766 -46.13 17.46 -20.46
N PRO A 767 -44.81 17.77 -20.53
CA PRO A 767 -44.30 19.05 -20.05
C PRO A 767 -44.79 20.26 -20.84
N TYR A 768 -45.09 20.09 -22.13
CA TYR A 768 -45.37 21.19 -23.06
C TYR A 768 -46.84 21.34 -23.41
N TRP A 769 -47.75 20.79 -22.61
CA TRP A 769 -49.19 20.84 -22.86
C TRP A 769 -49.87 21.77 -21.87
N TRP A 770 -50.57 22.77 -22.39
CA TRP A 770 -51.21 23.84 -21.62
C TRP A 770 -52.72 23.84 -21.84
N PRO A 771 -53.54 24.26 -20.85
CA PRO A 771 -54.95 24.50 -21.07
C PRO A 771 -55.20 25.40 -22.29
N ASP A 772 -56.16 25.03 -23.14
CA ASP A 772 -56.60 25.87 -24.24
C ASP A 772 -57.45 27.02 -23.70
N THR A 773 -56.84 28.20 -23.56
CA THR A 773 -57.52 29.39 -23.04
C THR A 773 -58.67 29.88 -23.92
N THR A 774 -58.88 29.29 -25.11
CA THR A 774 -60.03 29.57 -25.98
C THR A 774 -61.26 28.70 -25.68
N LYS A 775 -61.14 27.71 -24.78
CA LYS A 775 -62.21 26.77 -24.40
C LYS A 775 -62.67 27.00 -22.94
N PRO A 776 -63.97 26.86 -22.62
CA PRO A 776 -64.49 27.10 -21.27
C PRO A 776 -63.90 26.18 -20.17
N ASP A 777 -63.51 24.96 -20.54
CA ASP A 777 -62.93 23.94 -19.66
C ASP A 777 -61.40 23.78 -19.84
N GLY A 778 -60.81 24.53 -20.77
CA GLY A 778 -59.39 24.44 -21.08
C GLY A 778 -58.97 23.17 -21.83
N LEU A 779 -59.90 22.35 -22.31
CA LEU A 779 -59.63 21.06 -22.96
C LEU A 779 -59.98 21.06 -24.46
N PRO A 780 -59.27 20.25 -25.28
CA PRO A 780 -58.05 19.52 -24.96
C PRO A 780 -56.85 20.47 -24.75
N TYR A 781 -55.85 20.04 -24.00
CA TYR A 781 -54.62 20.84 -23.85
C TYR A 781 -53.93 21.03 -25.22
N ILE A 782 -53.30 22.20 -25.39
CA ILE A 782 -52.56 22.58 -26.61
C ILE A 782 -51.04 22.60 -26.37
N ARG A 783 -50.28 22.24 -27.40
CA ARG A 783 -48.82 22.11 -27.33
C ARG A 783 -48.13 23.48 -27.43
N LYS A 784 -47.27 23.80 -26.46
CA LYS A 784 -46.31 24.93 -26.47
C LYS A 784 -44.90 24.41 -26.27
N ASP A 785 -44.26 24.01 -27.36
CA ASP A 785 -42.96 23.36 -27.34
C ASP A 785 -41.90 24.17 -26.57
N GLY A 786 -41.12 23.50 -25.71
CA GLY A 786 -40.08 24.13 -24.89
C GLY A 786 -40.60 24.91 -23.67
N GLN A 787 -41.91 25.19 -23.57
CA GLN A 787 -42.51 25.94 -22.46
C GLN A 787 -43.19 24.99 -21.47
N THR A 788 -42.56 24.75 -20.32
CA THR A 788 -43.08 23.82 -19.32
C THR A 788 -44.34 24.34 -18.62
N ASN A 789 -45.46 23.61 -18.68
CA ASN A 789 -46.67 23.88 -17.90
C ASN A 789 -46.44 23.55 -16.42
N PRO A 790 -46.54 24.52 -15.48
CA PRO A 790 -46.37 24.27 -14.05
C PRO A 790 -47.37 23.27 -13.45
N GLU A 791 -48.56 23.10 -14.03
CA GLU A 791 -49.56 22.15 -13.51
C GLU A 791 -49.06 20.71 -13.46
N ARG A 792 -48.10 20.35 -14.33
CA ARG A 792 -47.50 19.01 -14.32
C ARG A 792 -46.89 18.64 -12.96
N PHE A 793 -46.41 19.62 -12.20
CA PHE A 793 -45.76 19.42 -10.91
C PHE A 793 -46.75 19.05 -9.79
N ALA A 794 -48.06 19.04 -10.06
CA ALA A 794 -49.07 18.50 -9.16
C ALA A 794 -48.92 16.98 -8.97
N ILE A 795 -48.33 16.27 -9.95
CA ILE A 795 -47.99 14.85 -9.85
C ILE A 795 -46.46 14.74 -9.79
N LYS A 796 -45.97 14.09 -8.74
CA LYS A 796 -44.53 14.13 -8.39
C LYS A 796 -43.71 12.97 -8.94
N ASP A 797 -44.32 11.95 -9.52
CA ASP A 797 -43.61 10.72 -9.94
C ASP A 797 -42.41 11.03 -10.84
N ALA A 798 -42.55 11.93 -11.83
CA ALA A 798 -41.44 12.35 -12.71
C ALA A 798 -40.31 13.09 -11.99
N GLN A 799 -40.65 13.87 -10.95
CA GLN A 799 -39.64 14.51 -10.11
C GLN A 799 -38.94 13.47 -9.23
N TYR A 800 -39.71 12.57 -8.62
CA TYR A 800 -39.21 11.53 -7.73
C TYR A 800 -38.30 10.53 -8.43
N VAL A 801 -38.65 10.07 -9.64
CA VAL A 801 -37.75 9.21 -10.44
C VAL A 801 -36.40 9.90 -10.67
N LYS A 802 -36.41 11.19 -11.02
CA LYS A 802 -35.18 11.96 -11.25
C LYS A 802 -34.35 12.08 -9.98
N GLU A 803 -34.97 12.40 -8.84
CA GLU A 803 -34.31 12.53 -7.54
C GLU A 803 -33.76 11.18 -7.06
N LEU A 804 -34.54 10.11 -7.16
CA LEU A 804 -34.13 8.73 -6.89
C LEU A 804 -32.87 8.35 -7.68
N CYS A 805 -32.88 8.57 -8.99
CA CYS A 805 -31.74 8.23 -9.84
C CYS A 805 -30.48 9.01 -9.46
N ALA A 806 -30.62 10.32 -9.21
CA ALA A 806 -29.50 11.17 -8.82
C ALA A 806 -28.92 10.75 -7.47
N ASP A 807 -29.77 10.46 -6.48
CA ASP A 807 -29.35 10.10 -5.14
C ASP A 807 -28.72 8.71 -5.10
N VAL A 808 -29.28 7.71 -5.78
CA VAL A 808 -28.68 6.37 -5.86
C VAL A 808 -27.31 6.42 -6.52
N GLN A 809 -27.15 7.15 -7.63
CA GLN A 809 -25.84 7.30 -8.29
C GLN A 809 -24.80 7.92 -7.36
N LEU A 810 -25.18 9.00 -6.68
CA LEU A 810 -24.31 9.74 -5.78
C LEU A 810 -23.90 8.93 -4.56
N LEU A 811 -24.85 8.21 -3.95
CA LEU A 811 -24.62 7.37 -2.79
C LEU A 811 -23.78 6.13 -3.16
N ALA A 812 -24.04 5.50 -4.30
CA ALA A 812 -23.25 4.38 -4.79
C ALA A 812 -21.80 4.78 -5.11
N ALA A 813 -21.60 5.93 -5.75
CA ALA A 813 -20.27 6.49 -5.99
C ALA A 813 -19.53 6.77 -4.67
N SER A 814 -20.22 7.38 -3.70
CA SER A 814 -19.64 7.71 -2.40
C SER A 814 -19.28 6.45 -1.61
N TYR A 815 -20.14 5.43 -1.65
CA TYR A 815 -19.84 4.12 -1.09
C TYR A 815 -18.60 3.51 -1.75
N TYR A 816 -18.51 3.51 -3.09
CA TYR A 816 -17.37 2.96 -3.81
C TYR A 816 -16.03 3.56 -3.35
N PHE A 817 -15.94 4.90 -3.25
CA PHE A 817 -14.65 5.51 -2.90
C PHE A 817 -14.28 5.45 -1.42
N THR A 818 -15.27 5.37 -0.54
CA THR A 818 -15.05 5.49 0.92
C THR A 818 -15.22 4.19 1.68
N GLN A 819 -15.94 3.23 1.11
CA GLN A 819 -16.40 2.01 1.80
C GLN A 819 -17.26 2.32 3.04
N HIS A 820 -17.82 3.53 3.16
CA HIS A 820 -18.70 3.90 4.26
C HIS A 820 -20.12 3.37 4.02
N GLU A 821 -20.51 2.35 4.79
CA GLU A 821 -21.78 1.63 4.63
C GLU A 821 -23.03 2.50 4.78
N LYS A 822 -22.96 3.67 5.44
CA LYS A 822 -24.09 4.62 5.54
C LYS A 822 -24.66 5.01 4.16
N TYR A 823 -23.81 5.13 3.15
CA TYR A 823 -24.22 5.51 1.80
C TYR A 823 -24.94 4.35 1.10
N ALA A 824 -24.38 3.15 1.18
CA ALA A 824 -25.00 1.95 0.60
C ALA A 824 -26.33 1.60 1.29
N GLN A 825 -26.41 1.74 2.61
CA GLN A 825 -27.64 1.53 3.37
C GLN A 825 -28.77 2.45 2.90
N HIS A 826 -28.48 3.74 2.70
CA HIS A 826 -29.50 4.68 2.24
C HIS A 826 -29.89 4.44 0.78
N ALA A 827 -28.91 4.14 -0.09
CA ALA A 827 -29.19 3.79 -1.49
C ALA A 827 -30.09 2.54 -1.59
N ALA A 828 -29.80 1.50 -0.79
CA ALA A 828 -30.62 0.30 -0.70
C ALA A 828 -32.05 0.63 -0.28
N LYS A 829 -32.24 1.50 0.72
CA LYS A 829 -33.57 1.95 1.16
C LYS A 829 -34.35 2.65 0.04
N LEU A 830 -33.70 3.53 -0.72
CA LEU A 830 -34.33 4.23 -1.85
C LEU A 830 -34.80 3.25 -2.93
N LEU A 831 -33.93 2.29 -3.28
CA LEU A 831 -34.22 1.27 -4.29
C LEU A 831 -35.33 0.30 -3.83
N GLU A 832 -35.30 -0.14 -2.58
CA GLU A 832 -36.34 -1.00 -1.99
C GLU A 832 -37.71 -0.32 -2.05
N THR A 833 -37.81 0.94 -1.60
CA THR A 833 -39.07 1.67 -1.60
C THR A 833 -39.65 1.84 -3.01
N TRP A 834 -38.81 2.08 -4.02
CA TRP A 834 -39.31 2.32 -5.36
C TRP A 834 -39.61 1.04 -6.16
N PHE A 835 -38.84 -0.03 -5.96
CA PHE A 835 -38.88 -1.20 -6.84
C PHE A 835 -39.36 -2.49 -6.16
N LEU A 836 -39.14 -2.67 -4.85
CA LEU A 836 -39.22 -3.99 -4.21
C LEU A 836 -40.31 -4.08 -3.14
N ASP A 837 -40.53 -3.02 -2.37
CA ASP A 837 -41.49 -3.02 -1.27
C ASP A 837 -42.93 -3.04 -1.80
N GLU A 838 -43.68 -4.10 -1.50
CA GLU A 838 -45.05 -4.33 -2.00
C GLU A 838 -46.04 -3.18 -1.72
N GLN A 839 -45.82 -2.34 -0.71
CA GLN A 839 -46.70 -1.22 -0.38
C GLN A 839 -46.36 0.07 -1.15
N THR A 840 -45.15 0.14 -1.71
CA THR A 840 -44.60 1.38 -2.28
C THR A 840 -44.04 1.23 -3.69
N LYS A 841 -43.79 0.01 -4.15
CA LYS A 841 -43.15 -0.27 -5.44
C LYS A 841 -43.95 0.27 -6.62
N MET A 842 -43.24 0.65 -7.66
CA MET A 842 -43.83 0.98 -8.96
C MET A 842 -44.20 -0.31 -9.71
N ASN A 843 -45.37 -0.36 -10.35
CA ASN A 843 -45.66 -1.42 -11.32
C ASN A 843 -44.71 -1.28 -12.53
N PRO A 844 -44.19 -2.37 -13.10
CA PRO A 844 -43.18 -2.33 -14.17
C PRO A 844 -43.80 -1.95 -15.53
N ASN A 845 -44.43 -0.78 -15.63
CA ASN A 845 -45.01 -0.19 -16.84
C ASN A 845 -45.10 1.36 -16.73
N LEU A 846 -45.21 2.05 -17.87
CA LEU A 846 -45.51 3.50 -17.94
C LEU A 846 -46.84 3.78 -18.66
N ASN A 847 -47.91 3.05 -18.31
CA ASN A 847 -49.19 3.19 -19.00
C ASN A 847 -49.78 4.62 -18.93
N PHE A 848 -49.43 5.40 -17.90
CA PHE A 848 -49.92 6.77 -17.69
C PHE A 848 -48.81 7.83 -17.71
N GLY A 849 -47.69 7.51 -18.38
CA GLY A 849 -46.58 8.43 -18.60
C GLY A 849 -46.95 9.56 -19.55
N GLN A 850 -46.65 10.80 -19.16
CA GLN A 850 -46.89 12.03 -19.91
C GLN A 850 -48.28 12.13 -20.57
N SER A 851 -49.32 11.87 -19.78
CA SER A 851 -50.71 12.14 -20.12
C SER A 851 -50.91 13.57 -20.65
N ILE A 852 -51.93 13.74 -21.50
CA ILE A 852 -52.36 15.03 -22.03
C ILE A 852 -53.86 15.16 -21.71
N PRO A 853 -54.25 16.04 -20.78
CA PRO A 853 -55.64 16.24 -20.44
C PRO A 853 -56.52 16.53 -21.68
N GLY A 854 -57.60 15.75 -21.82
CA GLY A 854 -58.53 15.82 -22.95
C GLY A 854 -58.06 15.13 -24.24
N VAL A 855 -56.89 14.47 -24.25
CA VAL A 855 -56.34 13.80 -25.45
C VAL A 855 -55.95 12.36 -25.17
N THR A 856 -55.12 12.09 -24.17
CA THR A 856 -54.67 10.72 -23.83
C THR A 856 -54.28 10.60 -22.36
N ASP A 857 -54.53 9.44 -21.77
CA ASP A 857 -54.14 9.10 -20.41
C ASP A 857 -52.66 8.69 -20.28
N GLY A 858 -52.00 8.36 -21.39
CA GLY A 858 -50.57 8.03 -21.49
C GLY A 858 -50.11 7.85 -22.94
N ARG A 859 -48.79 7.86 -23.20
CA ARG A 859 -48.23 7.78 -24.58
C ARG A 859 -46.75 7.40 -24.60
N GLY A 860 -46.23 6.96 -25.74
CA GLY A 860 -44.83 6.51 -25.91
C GLY A 860 -43.80 7.48 -25.37
N ILE A 861 -43.92 8.76 -25.75
CA ILE A 861 -43.05 9.88 -25.30
C ILE A 861 -42.87 9.93 -23.77
N GLY A 862 -43.78 9.37 -22.98
CA GLY A 862 -43.67 9.26 -21.54
C GLY A 862 -42.51 8.41 -21.04
N LEU A 863 -41.99 7.47 -21.84
CA LEU A 863 -40.82 6.63 -21.50
C LEU A 863 -39.56 7.44 -21.24
N ILE A 864 -39.44 8.64 -21.85
CA ILE A 864 -38.34 9.54 -21.55
C ILE A 864 -38.33 9.97 -20.08
N ASP A 865 -39.41 9.87 -19.30
CA ASP A 865 -39.34 10.23 -17.89
C ASP A 865 -38.38 9.32 -17.09
N THR A 866 -38.12 8.10 -17.59
CA THR A 866 -37.31 7.07 -16.91
C THR A 866 -35.95 6.81 -17.56
N TRP A 867 -35.48 7.66 -18.49
CA TRP A 867 -34.20 7.45 -19.18
C TRP A 867 -33.00 7.34 -18.23
N HIS A 868 -33.09 7.97 -17.06
CA HIS A 868 -32.07 7.91 -16.02
C HIS A 868 -31.94 6.54 -15.32
N PHE A 869 -32.90 5.64 -15.50
CA PHE A 869 -32.80 4.27 -14.96
C PHE A 869 -31.57 3.55 -15.49
N ALA A 870 -31.14 3.79 -16.73
CA ALA A 870 -29.90 3.21 -17.26
C ALA A 870 -28.71 3.47 -16.32
N LYS A 871 -28.55 4.72 -15.85
CA LYS A 871 -27.47 5.10 -14.93
C LYS A 871 -27.73 4.66 -13.48
N LEU A 872 -28.99 4.62 -13.04
CA LEU A 872 -29.34 4.07 -11.72
C LEU A 872 -28.94 2.60 -11.64
N LEU A 873 -29.35 1.79 -12.62
CA LEU A 873 -29.07 0.36 -12.69
C LEU A 873 -27.58 0.06 -12.82
N ASP A 874 -26.86 0.92 -13.53
CA ASP A 874 -25.41 0.84 -13.61
C ASP A 874 -24.72 1.16 -12.27
N ALA A 875 -25.20 2.18 -11.56
CA ALA A 875 -24.68 2.53 -10.24
C ALA A 875 -25.01 1.48 -9.17
N THR A 876 -26.14 0.77 -9.26
CA THR A 876 -26.47 -0.30 -8.31
C THR A 876 -25.48 -1.47 -8.38
N GLN A 877 -24.76 -1.63 -9.49
CA GLN A 877 -23.69 -2.62 -9.62
C GLN A 877 -22.55 -2.37 -8.60
N LEU A 878 -22.35 -1.12 -8.18
CA LEU A 878 -21.36 -0.77 -7.15
C LEU A 878 -21.81 -1.20 -5.73
N LEU A 879 -23.12 -1.32 -5.50
CA LEU A 879 -23.72 -1.60 -4.18
C LEU A 879 -23.76 -3.08 -3.83
N THR A 880 -23.58 -3.99 -4.79
CA THR A 880 -23.78 -5.45 -4.60
C THR A 880 -22.85 -6.11 -3.58
N VAL A 881 -21.75 -5.45 -3.21
CA VAL A 881 -20.82 -5.90 -2.16
C VAL A 881 -21.21 -5.42 -0.77
N SER A 882 -22.11 -4.45 -0.66
CA SER A 882 -22.64 -4.01 0.63
C SER A 882 -23.60 -5.06 1.18
N PRO A 883 -23.50 -5.41 2.47
CA PRO A 883 -24.48 -6.27 3.14
C PRO A 883 -25.88 -5.65 3.17
N HIS A 884 -26.04 -4.35 2.92
CA HIS A 884 -27.34 -3.69 2.91
C HIS A 884 -28.11 -3.86 1.59
N TRP A 885 -27.43 -4.10 0.46
CA TRP A 885 -28.07 -4.40 -0.83
C TRP A 885 -27.98 -5.89 -1.15
N GLY A 886 -26.77 -6.42 -1.31
CA GLY A 886 -26.51 -7.84 -1.56
C GLY A 886 -27.12 -8.40 -2.85
N PHE A 887 -26.89 -9.70 -3.09
CA PHE A 887 -27.30 -10.38 -4.32
C PHE A 887 -28.81 -10.63 -4.41
N GLU A 888 -29.45 -10.90 -3.27
CA GLU A 888 -30.88 -11.22 -3.23
C GLU A 888 -31.75 -10.04 -3.70
N LYS A 889 -31.56 -8.86 -3.12
CA LYS A 889 -32.29 -7.65 -3.53
C LYS A 889 -31.93 -7.24 -4.95
N HIS A 890 -30.68 -7.47 -5.35
CA HIS A 890 -30.26 -7.23 -6.73
C HIS A 890 -31.01 -8.12 -7.72
N ALA A 891 -31.18 -9.41 -7.43
CA ALA A 891 -31.95 -10.33 -8.27
C ALA A 891 -33.46 -9.97 -8.31
N GLN A 892 -34.01 -9.45 -7.21
CA GLN A 892 -35.39 -8.93 -7.21
C GLN A 892 -35.53 -7.69 -8.10
N LEU A 893 -34.55 -6.77 -8.06
CA LEU A 893 -34.52 -5.62 -8.97
C LEU A 893 -34.39 -6.06 -10.43
N GLN A 894 -33.54 -7.06 -10.74
CA GLN A 894 -33.48 -7.64 -12.09
C GLN A 894 -34.82 -8.21 -12.55
N THR A 895 -35.56 -8.86 -11.65
CA THR A 895 -36.88 -9.39 -11.97
C THR A 895 -37.82 -8.27 -12.37
N TRP A 896 -37.87 -7.18 -11.59
CA TRP A 896 -38.65 -5.99 -11.92
C TRP A 896 -38.22 -5.37 -13.27
N VAL A 897 -36.91 -5.21 -13.49
CA VAL A 897 -36.37 -4.66 -14.75
C VAL A 897 -36.70 -5.56 -15.93
N LYS A 898 -36.69 -6.88 -15.76
CA LYS A 898 -37.05 -7.84 -16.81
C LYS A 898 -38.53 -7.72 -17.20
N GLU A 899 -39.43 -7.56 -16.22
CA GLU A 899 -40.85 -7.31 -16.47
C GLU A 899 -41.05 -5.97 -17.17
N PHE A 900 -40.33 -4.93 -16.75
CA PHE A 900 -40.41 -3.60 -17.34
C PHE A 900 -39.89 -3.59 -18.79
N LEU A 901 -38.76 -4.26 -19.03
CA LEU A 901 -38.18 -4.45 -20.36
C LEU A 901 -39.13 -5.23 -21.28
N HIS A 902 -39.78 -6.27 -20.77
CA HIS A 902 -40.79 -7.00 -21.53
C HIS A 902 -41.97 -6.10 -21.90
N TRP A 903 -42.48 -5.30 -20.97
CA TRP A 903 -43.53 -4.31 -21.27
C TRP A 903 -43.09 -3.29 -22.32
N MET A 904 -41.84 -2.79 -22.27
CA MET A 904 -41.31 -1.86 -23.28
C MET A 904 -41.26 -2.46 -24.69
N LEU A 905 -40.96 -3.75 -24.81
CA LEU A 905 -40.86 -4.43 -26.11
C LEU A 905 -42.23 -4.79 -26.69
N GLU A 906 -43.20 -5.13 -25.84
CA GLU A 906 -44.46 -5.72 -26.29
C GLU A 906 -45.67 -4.78 -26.28
N SER A 907 -45.70 -3.77 -25.40
CA SER A 907 -46.83 -2.85 -25.28
C SER A 907 -46.94 -1.89 -26.48
N GLU A 908 -48.16 -1.42 -26.76
CA GLU A 908 -48.41 -0.39 -27.78
C GLU A 908 -47.66 0.91 -27.47
N ILE A 909 -47.61 1.32 -26.20
CA ILE A 909 -46.87 2.50 -25.73
C ILE A 909 -45.36 2.34 -25.94
N GLY A 910 -44.82 1.16 -25.63
CA GLY A 910 -43.39 0.88 -25.85
C GLY A 910 -43.01 0.89 -27.33
N LYS A 911 -43.86 0.32 -28.19
CA LYS A 911 -43.68 0.32 -29.65
C LYS A 911 -43.80 1.74 -30.25
N ASP A 912 -44.72 2.56 -29.73
CA ASP A 912 -44.86 3.98 -30.11
C ASP A 912 -43.57 4.78 -29.85
N GLU A 913 -42.92 4.63 -28.69
CA GLU A 913 -41.63 5.29 -28.41
C GLU A 913 -40.49 4.72 -29.27
N ALA A 914 -40.49 3.42 -29.55
CA ALA A 914 -39.49 2.79 -30.39
C ALA A 914 -39.44 3.41 -31.81
N ASP A 915 -40.57 3.86 -32.32
CA ASP A 915 -40.74 4.46 -33.65
C ASP A 915 -40.34 5.95 -33.72
N GLU A 916 -39.90 6.57 -32.61
CA GLU A 916 -39.47 7.97 -32.60
C GLU A 916 -38.15 8.21 -33.36
N HIS A 917 -38.10 9.33 -34.10
CA HIS A 917 -37.00 9.65 -35.03
C HIS A 917 -35.98 10.64 -34.45
N ASN A 918 -36.12 11.01 -33.19
CA ASN A 918 -35.27 12.00 -32.51
C ASN A 918 -34.61 11.38 -31.27
N ASN A 919 -34.08 12.23 -30.38
CA ASN A 919 -33.49 11.85 -29.08
C ASN A 919 -34.32 10.83 -28.28
N HIS A 920 -35.65 10.80 -28.41
CA HIS A 920 -36.53 9.81 -27.79
C HIS A 920 -36.17 8.38 -28.22
N GLY A 921 -36.12 8.13 -29.52
CA GLY A 921 -35.72 6.82 -30.06
C GLY A 921 -34.30 6.42 -29.66
N THR A 922 -33.37 7.37 -29.60
CA THR A 922 -31.99 7.10 -29.12
C THR A 922 -31.98 6.67 -27.66
N TYR A 923 -32.74 7.33 -26.78
CA TYR A 923 -32.82 6.94 -25.38
C TYR A 923 -33.66 5.68 -25.14
N TYR A 924 -34.60 5.36 -26.02
CA TYR A 924 -35.26 4.05 -26.03
C TYR A 924 -34.22 2.94 -26.24
N ASP A 925 -33.34 3.07 -27.24
CA ASP A 925 -32.25 2.11 -27.46
C ASP A 925 -31.31 2.04 -26.24
N VAL A 926 -30.98 3.18 -25.61
CA VAL A 926 -30.15 3.23 -24.38
C VAL A 926 -30.79 2.40 -23.27
N GLN A 927 -32.10 2.58 -23.05
CA GLN A 927 -32.85 1.85 -22.05
C GLN A 927 -32.86 0.35 -22.35
N ILE A 928 -33.22 -0.06 -23.58
CA ILE A 928 -33.24 -1.48 -23.95
C ILE A 928 -31.86 -2.12 -23.77
N ALA A 929 -30.79 -1.51 -24.31
CA ALA A 929 -29.45 -2.07 -24.21
C ALA A 929 -28.94 -2.13 -22.75
N SER A 930 -29.20 -1.09 -21.95
CA SER A 930 -28.81 -1.05 -20.53
C SER A 930 -29.58 -2.08 -19.70
N TYR A 931 -30.89 -2.20 -19.91
CA TYR A 931 -31.74 -3.12 -19.16
C TYR A 931 -31.44 -4.56 -19.53
N ALA A 932 -31.23 -4.83 -20.82
CA ALA A 932 -30.81 -6.14 -21.30
C ALA A 932 -29.46 -6.57 -20.67
N LEU A 933 -28.46 -5.67 -20.63
CA LEU A 933 -27.21 -5.93 -19.91
C LEU A 933 -27.41 -6.14 -18.41
N PHE A 934 -28.25 -5.32 -17.77
CA PHE A 934 -28.56 -5.44 -16.35
C PHE A 934 -29.18 -6.79 -15.99
N VAL A 935 -30.08 -7.34 -16.82
CA VAL A 935 -30.72 -8.65 -16.60
C VAL A 935 -29.95 -9.83 -17.20
N GLY A 936 -28.77 -9.59 -17.79
CA GLY A 936 -27.91 -10.62 -18.38
C GLY A 936 -28.29 -11.07 -19.81
N ASP A 937 -29.23 -10.40 -20.47
CA ASP A 937 -29.62 -10.66 -21.87
C ASP A 937 -28.68 -9.94 -22.86
N THR A 938 -27.45 -10.43 -22.94
CA THR A 938 -26.43 -9.87 -23.85
C THR A 938 -26.80 -9.99 -25.34
N ALA A 939 -27.66 -10.96 -25.69
CA ALA A 939 -28.12 -11.16 -27.07
C ALA A 939 -29.06 -10.03 -27.50
N LEU A 940 -30.03 -9.67 -26.67
CA LEU A 940 -30.92 -8.55 -26.92
C LEU A 940 -30.15 -7.22 -26.97
N ALA A 941 -29.22 -6.99 -26.03
CA ALA A 941 -28.38 -5.79 -26.04
C ALA A 941 -27.61 -5.66 -27.36
N LYS A 942 -26.94 -6.73 -27.79
CA LYS A 942 -26.22 -6.79 -29.07
C LYS A 942 -27.14 -6.53 -30.26
N GLN A 943 -28.31 -7.18 -30.30
CA GLN A 943 -29.28 -7.02 -31.38
C GLN A 943 -29.77 -5.57 -31.51
N THR A 944 -30.11 -4.93 -30.39
CA THR A 944 -30.54 -3.52 -30.37
C THR A 944 -29.45 -2.62 -30.95
N LEU A 945 -28.21 -2.79 -30.50
CA LEU A 945 -27.07 -1.99 -30.94
C LEU A 945 -26.73 -2.22 -32.42
N GLU A 946 -26.79 -3.46 -32.91
CA GLU A 946 -26.47 -3.79 -34.30
C GLU A 946 -27.58 -3.42 -35.28
N ARG A 947 -28.84 -3.43 -34.87
CA ARG A 947 -29.98 -3.21 -35.77
C ARG A 947 -30.62 -1.85 -35.56
N ALA A 948 -31.21 -1.61 -34.39
CA ALA A 948 -31.93 -0.37 -34.11
C ALA A 948 -30.98 0.83 -34.08
N THR A 949 -29.91 0.76 -33.28
CA THR A 949 -29.01 1.91 -33.09
C THR A 949 -28.26 2.27 -34.37
N LYS A 950 -27.76 1.28 -35.12
CA LYS A 950 -27.10 1.54 -36.42
C LYS A 950 -28.07 2.14 -37.46
N ALA A 951 -29.33 1.72 -37.46
CA ALA A 951 -30.36 2.32 -38.31
C ALA A 951 -30.67 3.77 -37.88
N ARG A 952 -30.71 4.06 -36.57
CA ARG A 952 -30.89 5.43 -36.06
C ARG A 952 -29.73 6.35 -36.42
N LEU A 953 -28.47 5.88 -36.36
CA LEU A 953 -27.34 6.68 -36.84
C LEU A 953 -27.47 7.06 -38.32
N GLU A 954 -28.06 6.18 -39.13
CA GLU A 954 -28.32 6.46 -40.56
C GLU A 954 -29.47 7.46 -40.74
N SER A 955 -30.54 7.37 -39.94
CA SER A 955 -31.74 8.21 -40.13
C SER A 955 -31.69 9.56 -39.40
N GLN A 956 -31.03 9.64 -38.24
CA GLN A 956 -31.06 10.82 -37.37
C GLN A 956 -29.91 11.81 -37.62
N LEU A 957 -28.86 11.41 -38.33
CA LEU A 957 -27.70 12.26 -38.61
C LEU A 957 -27.67 12.67 -40.07
N GLU A 958 -27.09 13.84 -40.34
CA GLU A 958 -26.66 14.24 -41.68
C GLU A 958 -25.19 13.87 -41.94
N ALA A 959 -24.77 13.95 -43.20
CA ALA A 959 -23.39 13.61 -43.60
C ALA A 959 -22.32 14.50 -42.94
N ASP A 960 -22.69 15.69 -42.45
CA ASP A 960 -21.84 16.63 -41.72
C ASP A 960 -22.00 16.56 -40.18
N GLY A 961 -22.84 15.65 -39.68
CA GLY A 961 -23.09 15.48 -38.25
C GLY A 961 -24.27 16.29 -37.69
N ARG A 962 -24.96 17.09 -38.51
CA ARG A 962 -26.19 17.75 -38.07
C ARG A 962 -27.26 16.74 -37.65
N GLN A 963 -28.08 17.17 -36.70
CA GLN A 963 -29.16 16.38 -36.10
C GLN A 963 -30.50 17.07 -36.41
N PRO A 964 -31.08 16.87 -37.61
CA PRO A 964 -32.15 17.72 -38.13
C PRO A 964 -33.42 17.73 -37.26
N HIS A 965 -33.76 16.61 -36.62
CA HIS A 965 -34.94 16.52 -35.76
C HIS A 965 -34.77 17.32 -34.46
N GLU A 966 -33.57 17.36 -33.91
CA GLU A 966 -33.18 18.12 -32.72
C GLU A 966 -33.03 19.62 -33.04
N LEU A 967 -32.44 19.93 -34.20
CA LEU A 967 -32.24 21.32 -34.66
C LEU A 967 -33.57 22.04 -34.95
N ALA A 968 -34.62 21.31 -35.32
CA ALA A 968 -35.96 21.85 -35.55
C ALA A 968 -36.70 22.24 -34.25
N ARG A 969 -36.17 21.89 -33.07
CA ARG A 969 -36.83 22.10 -31.77
C ARG A 969 -36.56 23.51 -31.23
N THR A 970 -37.46 23.97 -30.37
CA THR A 970 -37.33 25.29 -29.70
C THR A 970 -36.18 25.39 -28.70
N ARG A 971 -35.61 24.25 -28.27
CA ARG A 971 -34.42 24.13 -27.42
C ARG A 971 -33.33 23.31 -28.13
N SER A 972 -33.01 23.70 -29.37
CA SER A 972 -32.20 22.92 -30.32
C SER A 972 -30.82 22.50 -29.80
N TRP A 973 -30.12 23.36 -29.04
CA TRP A 973 -28.83 23.02 -28.44
C TRP A 973 -28.98 21.90 -27.41
N SER A 974 -29.95 22.04 -26.50
CA SER A 974 -30.18 21.05 -25.44
C SER A 974 -30.55 19.68 -26.00
N TYR A 975 -31.38 19.63 -27.04
CA TYR A 975 -31.77 18.36 -27.67
C TYR A 975 -30.63 17.73 -28.49
N SER A 976 -29.87 18.53 -29.24
CA SER A 976 -28.72 18.02 -30.00
C SER A 976 -27.64 17.43 -29.08
N LEU A 977 -27.42 18.09 -27.93
CA LEU A 977 -26.50 17.60 -26.91
C LEU A 977 -27.02 16.34 -26.22
N MET A 978 -28.32 16.30 -25.89
CA MET A 978 -28.96 15.13 -25.30
C MET A 978 -28.85 13.91 -26.22
N ASN A 979 -29.19 14.04 -27.50
CA ASN A 979 -29.12 12.95 -28.45
C ASN A 979 -27.67 12.45 -28.67
N LEU A 980 -26.69 13.37 -28.78
CA LEU A 980 -25.28 12.99 -28.84
C LEU A 980 -24.82 12.22 -27.59
N THR A 981 -25.27 12.65 -26.41
CA THR A 981 -25.01 11.94 -25.15
C THR A 981 -25.58 10.54 -25.18
N GLY A 982 -26.80 10.35 -25.70
CA GLY A 982 -27.41 9.03 -25.90
C GLY A 982 -26.58 8.14 -26.81
N PHE A 983 -26.06 8.65 -27.93
CA PHE A 983 -25.18 7.90 -28.81
C PHE A 983 -23.85 7.52 -28.16
N PHE A 984 -23.26 8.39 -27.32
CA PHE A 984 -22.07 8.05 -26.54
C PHE A 984 -22.37 6.93 -25.53
N MET A 985 -23.51 6.98 -24.84
CA MET A 985 -23.95 5.91 -23.96
C MET A 985 -24.12 4.59 -24.72
N LEU A 986 -24.75 4.60 -25.90
CA LEU A 986 -24.90 3.40 -26.74
C LEU A 986 -23.56 2.84 -27.20
N ALA A 987 -22.62 3.71 -27.58
CA ALA A 987 -21.29 3.26 -27.97
C ALA A 987 -20.53 2.62 -26.81
N ARG A 988 -20.68 3.16 -25.59
CA ARG A 988 -20.17 2.54 -24.36
C ARG A 988 -20.82 1.19 -24.09
N LEU A 989 -22.15 1.10 -24.18
CA LEU A 989 -22.90 -0.15 -24.00
C LEU A 989 -22.44 -1.22 -25.00
N GLY A 990 -22.13 -0.83 -26.24
CA GLY A 990 -21.63 -1.74 -27.28
C GLY A 990 -20.31 -2.42 -26.98
N GLU A 991 -19.43 -1.80 -26.19
CA GLU A 991 -18.17 -2.42 -25.76
C GLU A 991 -18.41 -3.70 -24.94
N ASN A 992 -19.50 -3.74 -24.15
CA ASN A 992 -19.85 -4.90 -23.33
C ASN A 992 -20.27 -6.13 -24.14
N VAL A 993 -20.64 -5.94 -25.42
CA VAL A 993 -21.14 -7.02 -26.31
C VAL A 993 -20.40 -7.11 -27.64
N GLY A 994 -19.24 -6.44 -27.73
CA GLY A 994 -18.39 -6.47 -28.92
C GLY A 994 -18.98 -5.76 -30.13
N VAL A 995 -19.83 -4.75 -29.94
CA VAL A 995 -20.38 -3.89 -31.00
C VAL A 995 -19.67 -2.55 -30.99
N ASP A 996 -18.79 -2.32 -31.95
CA ASP A 996 -18.13 -1.03 -32.13
C ASP A 996 -19.08 -0.04 -32.80
N LEU A 997 -19.50 0.99 -32.05
CA LEU A 997 -20.22 2.16 -32.55
C LEU A 997 -19.35 3.41 -32.60
N TRP A 998 -18.21 3.42 -31.91
CA TRP A 998 -17.35 4.60 -31.86
C TRP A 998 -16.69 4.88 -33.21
N ASP A 999 -16.20 3.84 -33.87
CA ASP A 999 -15.59 3.93 -35.19
C ASP A 999 -16.53 3.48 -36.33
N TYR A 1000 -17.78 3.17 -35.98
CA TYR A 1000 -18.81 2.79 -36.95
C TYR A 1000 -19.12 3.91 -37.93
N ARG A 1001 -19.25 3.51 -39.19
CA ARG A 1001 -19.62 4.39 -40.31
C ARG A 1001 -20.83 3.80 -41.01
N THR A 1002 -21.86 4.62 -41.14
CA THR A 1002 -23.06 4.23 -41.88
C THR A 1002 -22.80 4.19 -43.41
N GLN A 1003 -23.76 3.70 -44.19
CA GLN A 1003 -23.63 3.64 -45.66
C GLN A 1003 -23.39 5.03 -46.28
N GLN A 1004 -24.02 6.07 -45.74
CA GLN A 1004 -23.83 7.46 -46.18
C GLN A 1004 -22.65 8.17 -45.50
N GLY A 1005 -21.80 7.44 -44.78
CA GLY A 1005 -20.59 7.99 -44.16
C GLY A 1005 -20.85 8.84 -42.91
N LYS A 1006 -22.04 8.71 -42.29
CA LYS A 1006 -22.41 9.38 -41.04
C LYS A 1006 -21.74 8.67 -39.86
N THR A 1007 -21.32 9.41 -38.85
CA THR A 1007 -20.63 8.87 -37.67
C THR A 1007 -20.98 9.68 -36.42
N ILE A 1008 -20.88 9.03 -35.25
CA ILE A 1008 -20.98 9.71 -33.95
C ILE A 1008 -19.94 10.83 -33.84
N GLY A 1009 -18.70 10.57 -34.30
CA GLY A 1009 -17.63 11.57 -34.32
C GLY A 1009 -17.97 12.83 -35.12
N LYS A 1010 -18.67 12.71 -36.26
CA LYS A 1010 -19.13 13.88 -37.04
C LYS A 1010 -20.19 14.69 -36.29
N ALA A 1011 -21.10 14.03 -35.58
CA ALA A 1011 -22.09 14.72 -34.76
C ALA A 1011 -21.43 15.50 -33.59
N PHE A 1012 -20.37 14.94 -33.00
CA PHE A 1012 -19.54 15.64 -32.04
C PHE A 1012 -18.78 16.82 -32.66
N ASP A 1013 -18.12 16.61 -33.80
CA ASP A 1013 -17.39 17.66 -34.53
C ASP A 1013 -18.30 18.83 -34.92
N TYR A 1014 -19.56 18.56 -35.26
CA TYR A 1014 -20.55 19.60 -35.57
C TYR A 1014 -20.87 20.49 -34.35
N LEU A 1015 -21.03 19.90 -33.16
CA LEU A 1015 -21.34 20.66 -31.94
C LEU A 1015 -20.10 21.36 -31.33
N LEU A 1016 -18.90 20.86 -31.63
CA LEU A 1016 -17.65 21.28 -30.99
C LEU A 1016 -17.35 22.79 -31.07
N PRO A 1017 -17.46 23.49 -32.22
CA PRO A 1017 -17.18 24.93 -32.29
C PRO A 1017 -18.11 25.76 -31.40
N TYR A 1018 -19.36 25.34 -31.24
CA TYR A 1018 -20.35 26.03 -30.43
C TYR A 1018 -20.15 25.73 -28.93
N GLY A 1019 -19.86 24.47 -28.59
CA GLY A 1019 -19.54 24.07 -27.21
C GLY A 1019 -18.28 24.76 -26.67
N LEU A 1020 -17.26 24.92 -27.52
CA LEU A 1020 -16.04 25.69 -27.22
C LEU A 1020 -16.24 27.21 -27.29
N ARG A 1021 -17.47 27.69 -27.53
CA ARG A 1021 -17.82 29.11 -27.60
C ARG A 1021 -17.03 29.89 -28.67
N ARG A 1022 -16.62 29.21 -29.74
CA ARG A 1022 -15.92 29.80 -30.90
C ARG A 1022 -16.88 30.34 -31.95
N GLN A 1023 -18.11 29.85 -31.92
CA GLN A 1023 -19.20 30.30 -32.79
C GLN A 1023 -20.48 30.42 -31.98
N GLU A 1024 -21.33 31.37 -32.38
CA GLU A 1024 -22.68 31.50 -31.82
C GLU A 1024 -23.60 30.42 -32.38
N TRP A 1025 -24.48 29.90 -31.54
CA TRP A 1025 -25.44 28.87 -31.94
C TRP A 1025 -26.53 29.45 -32.84
N PRO A 1026 -26.68 29.00 -34.10
CA PRO A 1026 -27.54 29.68 -35.08
C PRO A 1026 -29.01 29.23 -35.04
N TYR A 1027 -29.40 28.35 -34.10
CA TYR A 1027 -30.75 27.79 -33.99
C TYR A 1027 -31.48 28.24 -32.71
N PRO A 1028 -32.83 28.15 -32.64
CA PRO A 1028 -33.58 28.55 -31.45
C PRO A 1028 -33.17 27.79 -30.19
N GLN A 1029 -32.89 28.52 -29.10
CA GLN A 1029 -32.57 27.93 -27.79
C GLN A 1029 -33.31 28.65 -26.67
N LEU A 1030 -34.54 28.22 -26.40
CA LEU A 1030 -35.34 28.72 -25.28
C LEU A 1030 -34.71 28.29 -23.94
N GLY A 1031 -34.53 29.25 -23.03
CA GLY A 1031 -33.91 29.03 -21.71
C GLY A 1031 -32.38 29.16 -21.68
N GLY A 1032 -31.74 29.55 -22.80
CA GLY A 1032 -30.29 29.80 -22.87
C GLY A 1032 -29.44 28.56 -23.11
N MET A 1033 -28.15 28.78 -23.38
CA MET A 1033 -27.16 27.73 -23.65
C MET A 1033 -26.64 27.12 -22.34
N ASP A 1034 -26.87 25.81 -22.15
CA ASP A 1034 -26.23 25.04 -21.08
C ASP A 1034 -24.89 24.49 -21.57
N PHE A 1035 -23.80 25.19 -21.24
CA PHE A 1035 -22.44 24.76 -21.58
C PHE A 1035 -21.90 23.69 -20.62
N ASN A 1036 -22.43 23.60 -19.39
CA ASN A 1036 -21.95 22.61 -18.42
C ASN A 1036 -22.24 21.18 -18.90
N GLY A 1037 -23.37 20.96 -19.59
CA GLY A 1037 -23.67 19.68 -20.21
C GLY A 1037 -22.65 19.27 -21.27
N PHE A 1038 -22.18 20.23 -22.08
CA PHE A 1038 -21.17 19.98 -23.10
C PHE A 1038 -19.79 19.76 -22.46
N ASP A 1039 -19.42 20.55 -21.45
CA ASP A 1039 -18.17 20.39 -20.71
C ASP A 1039 -18.08 19.01 -20.04
N LYS A 1040 -19.20 18.48 -19.52
CA LYS A 1040 -19.29 17.10 -19.01
C LYS A 1040 -19.05 16.07 -20.10
N LEU A 1041 -19.74 16.21 -21.23
CA LEU A 1041 -19.60 15.31 -22.38
C LEU A 1041 -18.15 15.28 -22.91
N MET A 1042 -17.49 16.44 -22.90
CA MET A 1042 -16.07 16.59 -23.25
C MET A 1042 -15.14 15.87 -22.28
N ALA A 1043 -15.39 16.00 -20.98
CA ALA A 1043 -14.55 15.44 -19.92
C ALA A 1043 -14.62 13.91 -19.81
N THR A 1044 -15.61 13.28 -20.44
CA THR A 1044 -15.84 11.82 -20.37
C THR A 1044 -15.45 11.12 -21.66
N GLU A 1045 -16.21 11.35 -22.72
CA GLU A 1045 -16.11 10.59 -23.97
C GLU A 1045 -15.62 11.43 -25.15
N GLY A 1046 -15.78 12.76 -25.08
CA GLY A 1046 -15.38 13.68 -26.15
C GLY A 1046 -13.88 13.64 -26.47
N LEU A 1047 -13.03 13.36 -25.47
CA LEU A 1047 -11.58 13.19 -25.66
C LEU A 1047 -11.22 12.10 -26.68
N ARG A 1048 -12.05 11.05 -26.81
CA ARG A 1048 -11.83 9.94 -27.76
C ARG A 1048 -11.81 10.41 -29.21
N TYR A 1049 -12.52 11.49 -29.53
CA TYR A 1049 -12.57 12.08 -30.87
C TYR A 1049 -11.59 13.24 -31.07
N MET A 1050 -11.03 13.79 -29.98
CA MET A 1050 -10.05 14.87 -30.06
C MET A 1050 -8.64 14.39 -30.45
N ASP A 1051 -8.30 13.13 -30.16
CA ASP A 1051 -6.95 12.58 -30.37
C ASP A 1051 -6.62 12.24 -31.84
N ARG A 1052 -7.47 12.62 -32.80
CA ARG A 1052 -7.25 12.38 -34.24
C ARG A 1052 -6.66 13.56 -35.04
N GLN A 1053 -6.41 14.73 -34.44
CA GLN A 1053 -5.46 15.73 -34.94
C GLN A 1053 -5.41 16.96 -34.00
N THR A 1054 -4.22 17.21 -33.44
CA THR A 1054 -3.72 18.43 -32.75
C THR A 1054 -4.10 18.69 -31.29
N ASP A 1055 -3.06 18.57 -30.47
CA ASP A 1055 -2.74 19.21 -29.18
C ASP A 1055 -2.66 20.77 -29.24
N GLN A 1056 -3.40 21.41 -30.16
CA GLN A 1056 -3.40 22.86 -30.37
C GLN A 1056 -4.78 23.51 -30.28
N ARG A 1057 -5.84 22.74 -30.02
CA ARG A 1057 -7.20 23.29 -29.93
C ARG A 1057 -7.66 23.62 -28.51
N ILE A 1058 -6.92 23.29 -27.46
CA ILE A 1058 -7.26 23.71 -26.10
C ILE A 1058 -6.15 24.62 -25.60
N GLY A 1059 -6.23 25.92 -25.87
CA GLY A 1059 -5.42 26.90 -25.14
C GLY A 1059 -6.05 27.10 -23.75
N ASP A 1060 -5.28 26.88 -22.69
CA ASP A 1060 -5.38 27.32 -21.27
C ASP A 1060 -6.76 27.65 -20.63
N GLY A 1061 -7.87 27.16 -21.19
CA GLY A 1061 -9.21 27.70 -20.92
C GLY A 1061 -10.30 26.66 -20.66
N VAL A 1062 -9.95 25.42 -20.29
CA VAL A 1062 -10.98 24.47 -19.79
C VAL A 1062 -11.23 24.79 -18.32
N PRO A 1063 -12.48 25.10 -17.91
CA PRO A 1063 -12.82 25.34 -16.51
C PRO A 1063 -12.44 24.17 -15.62
N SER A 1064 -12.09 24.43 -14.35
CA SER A 1064 -11.85 23.38 -13.35
C SER A 1064 -13.12 22.54 -13.16
N PHE A 1065 -13.14 21.32 -13.71
CA PHE A 1065 -14.26 20.39 -13.58
C PHE A 1065 -14.00 19.41 -12.44
N ASN A 1066 -15.07 18.99 -11.75
CA ASN A 1066 -14.97 17.90 -10.77
C ASN A 1066 -14.84 16.56 -11.53
N ARG A 1067 -13.63 16.00 -11.52
CA ARG A 1067 -13.20 14.86 -12.33
C ARG A 1067 -13.87 13.56 -11.89
N LEU A 1068 -14.24 13.48 -10.61
CA LEU A 1068 -15.01 12.35 -10.10
C LEU A 1068 -16.43 12.41 -10.62
N THR A 1069 -17.13 13.55 -10.52
CA THR A 1069 -18.50 13.65 -11.05
C THR A 1069 -18.58 13.45 -12.56
N GLY A 1070 -17.55 13.83 -13.32
CA GLY A 1070 -17.42 13.45 -14.73
C GLY A 1070 -17.33 11.94 -14.92
N SER A 1071 -16.62 11.21 -14.06
CA SER A 1071 -16.53 9.74 -14.13
C SER A 1071 -17.85 9.02 -13.85
N PHE A 1072 -18.86 9.68 -13.27
CA PHE A 1072 -20.20 9.11 -12.98
C PHE A 1072 -21.33 9.66 -13.85
N LEU A 1073 -21.07 10.66 -14.70
CA LEU A 1073 -22.06 11.32 -15.56
C LEU A 1073 -21.79 11.00 -17.02
#